data_AF-A0A485LAD3-F1
#
_entry.id   AF-A0A485LAD3-F1
#
_cell.length_a   1.000
_cell.length_b   1.000
_cell.length_c   1.000
_cell.angle_alpha   90.00
_cell.angle_beta   90.00
_cell.angle_gamma   90.00
#
_symmetry.space_group_name_H-M   'P 1'
#
loop_
_entity.id
_entity.type
_entity.pdbx_description
1 polymer ?
#
loop_
_entity_poly.entity_id
_entity_poly.type
_entity_poly.pdbx_seq_one_letter_code
_entity_poly.pdbx_strand_id
1 'polypeptide(L)'
;MEAPGPCLVEVKRPFGTSGYLYKVMHAHPKVHAALKRVYFGVTSWVGFGISTCVVVLVVLDTVGNNWAINDFIGNAQQFKTPVAKAASVLDLTPTYAFADGYNLSSLSNIGYWMTDSTIQNLVGDSSTVYILAGGTYQITGPAMNMCGAFAGSYAVNVSQPVKLGVAVDAMTYIRGTSLSHGFTDDLTTNLPNASSKVADAVAQGFAATRVQVDMKLTTAIAVANTSASQNVIVTWFRIYAKAYCTGCTPIAELGRGVCNLTMTYTDSSQTLQVTHSTYVLGSDHLFGLMISRDIYGTLSLLLRFLAIFIAAAGFLAGRKTVQWREASLNKVESMWDKVVDTIAPKYFPHMSHAIRFDLFCYNSDYFVLLIVVSTILDMNRALTYIREVNVFNENSPHFDVTLQLFALSSRFLWLNVGFVKATKLVAHLVYPATYSGESRLMPWLNLSSVTTMYLSGIMLFYIPQYIEYNNQCRWDVRNHNELLDPYFVNFFDSFYFRVATSVGIGLILNVMVFLALDHVALSPFWYALSKNSLSRQAIYNSTAVIVEFVDDVNEDADGNYIMHVKARRLSTLQWFFMSHTTNSVTTTKGEVSSTDKSANVVFMVGQADNGHLHLFDDNLADVKSLPFNIKVLRDTAVTIR
;
A
#
# COMPACT_ATOMS: atom_id res chain seq x y z
N MET A 1 43.31 -57.75 -5.47
CA MET A 1 42.98 -56.50 -4.76
C MET A 1 42.49 -55.52 -5.80
N GLU A 2 41.21 -55.61 -6.14
CA GLU A 2 40.52 -54.67 -7.02
C GLU A 2 39.90 -53.58 -6.16
N ALA A 3 40.15 -52.33 -6.52
CA ALA A 3 39.53 -51.17 -5.88
C ALA A 3 38.08 -51.03 -6.39
N PRO A 4 37.09 -50.79 -5.51
CA PRO A 4 35.70 -50.64 -5.95
C PRO A 4 35.48 -49.28 -6.63
N GLY A 5 34.78 -49.31 -7.76
CA GLY A 5 34.39 -48.14 -8.54
C GLY A 5 33.37 -47.24 -7.80
N PRO A 6 33.23 -45.97 -8.23
CA PRO A 6 32.34 -45.02 -7.57
C PRO A 6 30.88 -45.46 -7.70
N CYS A 7 30.28 -45.71 -6.55
CA CYS A 7 28.86 -46.04 -6.40
C CYS A 7 28.02 -44.81 -6.78
N LEU A 8 27.23 -44.92 -7.86
CA LEU A 8 26.12 -44.02 -8.13
C LEU A 8 25.15 -44.13 -6.96
N VAL A 9 25.17 -43.14 -6.06
CA VAL A 9 24.16 -43.00 -5.02
C VAL A 9 22.89 -42.52 -5.72
N GLU A 10 22.01 -43.47 -6.03
CA GLU A 10 20.63 -43.19 -6.37
C GLU A 10 19.96 -42.60 -5.13
N VAL A 11 19.95 -41.27 -5.01
CA VAL A 11 19.22 -40.57 -3.95
C VAL A 11 17.73 -40.81 -4.21
N LYS A 12 17.15 -41.80 -3.52
CA LYS A 12 15.71 -41.94 -3.33
C LYS A 12 15.17 -40.60 -2.83
N ARG A 13 14.51 -39.84 -3.70
CA ARG A 13 13.86 -38.56 -3.35
C ARG A 13 12.68 -38.86 -2.41
N PRO A 14 12.70 -38.47 -1.13
CA PRO A 14 11.52 -38.57 -0.30
C PRO A 14 10.62 -37.34 -0.51
N PHE A 15 9.32 -37.63 -0.50
CA PHE A 15 8.14 -36.75 -0.37
C PHE A 15 8.38 -35.22 -0.37
N GLY A 16 7.84 -34.54 -1.38
CA GLY A 16 7.80 -33.09 -1.46
C GLY A 16 6.99 -32.63 -2.67
N THR A 17 5.66 -32.60 -2.48
CA THR A 17 4.59 -31.90 -3.23
C THR A 17 4.64 -31.84 -4.77
N SER A 18 5.69 -31.36 -5.43
CA SER A 18 5.71 -31.19 -6.90
C SER A 18 5.52 -32.50 -7.66
N GLY A 19 6.20 -33.60 -7.28
CA GLY A 19 6.10 -34.87 -8.01
C GLY A 19 4.81 -35.67 -7.77
N TYR A 20 4.18 -35.52 -6.60
CA TYR A 20 2.92 -36.22 -6.28
C TYR A 20 1.71 -35.46 -6.82
N LEU A 21 1.63 -34.14 -6.63
CA LEU A 21 0.60 -33.31 -7.25
C LEU A 21 0.68 -33.37 -8.77
N TYR A 22 1.89 -33.34 -9.35
CA TYR A 22 2.07 -33.56 -10.78
C TYR A 22 1.49 -34.91 -11.22
N LYS A 23 1.79 -36.01 -10.53
CA LYS A 23 1.24 -37.35 -10.84
C LYS A 23 -0.29 -37.41 -10.71
N VAL A 24 -0.86 -36.79 -9.68
CA VAL A 24 -2.31 -36.71 -9.46
C VAL A 24 -2.98 -35.86 -10.55
N MET A 25 -2.39 -34.72 -10.91
CA MET A 25 -2.94 -33.85 -11.95
C MET A 25 -2.76 -34.45 -13.36
N HIS A 26 -1.69 -35.22 -13.61
CA HIS A 26 -1.50 -35.98 -14.84
C HIS A 26 -2.50 -37.13 -15.03
N ALA A 27 -3.18 -37.58 -13.95
CA ALA A 27 -4.26 -38.55 -14.06
C ALA A 27 -5.51 -37.98 -14.78
N HIS A 28 -5.64 -36.65 -14.89
CA HIS A 28 -6.76 -35.96 -15.55
C HIS A 28 -6.30 -34.93 -16.61
N PRO A 29 -5.64 -35.38 -17.70
CA PRO A 29 -4.99 -34.48 -18.66
C PRO A 29 -5.97 -33.57 -19.41
N LYS A 30 -7.21 -34.01 -19.64
CA LYS A 30 -8.25 -33.22 -20.32
C LYS A 30 -8.72 -32.02 -19.48
N VAL A 31 -8.87 -32.23 -18.17
CA VAL A 31 -9.28 -31.16 -17.22
C VAL A 31 -8.16 -30.14 -17.09
N HIS A 32 -6.90 -30.60 -17.01
CA HIS A 32 -5.75 -29.72 -16.94
C HIS A 32 -5.53 -28.92 -18.24
N ALA A 33 -5.65 -29.54 -19.41
CA ALA A 33 -5.54 -28.85 -20.68
C ALA A 33 -6.65 -27.79 -20.87
N ALA A 34 -7.87 -28.09 -20.40
CA ALA A 34 -8.96 -27.13 -20.37
C ALA A 34 -8.68 -25.97 -19.41
N LEU A 35 -8.24 -26.25 -18.18
CA LEU A 35 -7.83 -25.25 -17.19
C LEU A 35 -6.70 -24.37 -17.72
N LYS A 36 -5.66 -24.95 -18.34
CA LYS A 36 -4.55 -24.22 -18.95
C LYS A 36 -5.05 -23.28 -20.05
N ARG A 37 -5.89 -23.78 -20.98
CA ARG A 37 -6.45 -22.96 -22.07
C ARG A 37 -7.35 -21.84 -21.57
N VAL A 38 -8.22 -22.12 -20.60
CA VAL A 38 -9.10 -21.10 -20.00
C VAL A 38 -8.27 -20.08 -19.23
N TYR A 39 -7.32 -20.54 -18.41
CA TYR A 39 -6.41 -19.68 -17.65
C TYR A 39 -5.67 -18.74 -18.58
N PHE A 40 -4.84 -19.25 -19.50
CA PHE A 40 -4.04 -18.39 -20.39
C PHE A 40 -4.89 -17.57 -21.37
N GLY A 41 -6.02 -18.09 -21.85
CA GLY A 41 -6.91 -17.34 -22.75
C GLY A 41 -7.63 -16.17 -22.07
N VAL A 42 -8.06 -16.34 -20.82
CA VAL A 42 -8.77 -15.30 -20.04
C VAL A 42 -7.77 -14.35 -19.37
N THR A 43 -6.66 -14.86 -18.81
CA THR A 43 -5.68 -14.04 -18.08
C THR A 43 -4.96 -13.04 -18.98
N SER A 44 -4.75 -13.32 -20.27
CA SER A 44 -4.10 -12.34 -21.15
C SER A 44 -4.95 -11.08 -21.36
N TRP A 45 -6.24 -11.22 -21.65
CA TRP A 45 -7.14 -10.08 -21.89
C TRP A 45 -7.54 -9.37 -20.59
N VAL A 46 -7.90 -10.15 -19.56
CA VAL A 46 -8.24 -9.62 -18.24
C VAL A 46 -7.01 -8.96 -17.61
N GLY A 47 -5.84 -9.60 -17.71
CA GLY A 47 -4.57 -9.08 -17.24
C GLY A 47 -4.23 -7.75 -17.90
N PHE A 48 -4.38 -7.62 -19.23
CA PHE A 48 -4.13 -6.34 -19.91
C PHE A 48 -5.04 -5.21 -19.41
N GLY A 49 -6.34 -5.48 -19.25
CA GLY A 49 -7.29 -4.50 -18.72
C GLY A 49 -6.96 -4.06 -17.30
N ILE A 50 -6.72 -5.03 -16.40
CA ILE A 50 -6.36 -4.75 -15.01
C ILE A 50 -5.01 -4.02 -14.93
N SER A 51 -4.02 -4.42 -15.73
CA SER A 51 -2.72 -3.73 -15.78
C SER A 51 -2.86 -2.27 -16.14
N THR A 52 -3.72 -1.94 -17.11
CA THR A 52 -3.99 -0.55 -17.47
C THR A 52 -4.64 0.20 -16.31
N CYS A 53 -5.63 -0.41 -15.64
CA CYS A 53 -6.23 0.18 -14.44
C CYS A 53 -5.20 0.43 -13.34
N VAL A 54 -4.31 -0.51 -13.04
CA VAL A 54 -3.29 -0.34 -12.00
C VAL A 54 -2.27 0.72 -12.36
N VAL A 55 -1.86 0.83 -13.62
CA VAL A 55 -1.00 1.93 -14.08
C VAL A 55 -1.70 3.28 -13.86
N VAL A 56 -2.99 3.38 -14.19
CA VAL A 56 -3.78 4.59 -13.92
C VAL A 56 -3.83 4.88 -12.41
N LEU A 57 -4.06 3.87 -11.57
CA LEU A 57 -4.06 4.05 -10.11
C LEU A 57 -2.70 4.54 -9.58
N VAL A 58 -1.58 4.03 -10.10
CA VAL A 58 -0.23 4.51 -9.72
C VAL A 58 0.01 5.96 -10.13
N VAL A 59 -0.48 6.35 -11.31
CA VAL A 59 -0.41 7.75 -11.78
C VAL A 59 -1.27 8.65 -10.89
N LEU A 60 -2.50 8.25 -10.59
CA LEU A 60 -3.39 8.96 -9.69
C LEU A 60 -2.79 9.05 -8.28
N ASP A 61 -2.13 8.00 -7.80
CA ASP A 61 -1.44 8.03 -6.50
C ASP A 61 -0.24 8.97 -6.49
N THR A 62 0.48 9.07 -7.59
CA THR A 62 1.66 9.95 -7.67
C THR A 62 1.27 11.42 -7.82
N VAL A 63 0.24 11.71 -8.62
CA VAL A 63 -0.16 13.08 -8.97
C VAL A 63 -1.30 13.57 -8.07
N GLY A 64 -2.39 12.80 -8.00
CA GLY A 64 -3.62 13.16 -7.28
C GLY A 64 -3.53 12.94 -5.77
N ASN A 65 -2.69 12.02 -5.30
CA ASN A 65 -2.42 11.83 -3.86
C ASN A 65 -1.12 12.52 -3.41
N ASN A 66 -0.75 13.60 -4.08
CA ASN A 66 0.31 14.49 -3.64
C ASN A 66 -0.26 15.50 -2.63
N TRP A 67 0.13 15.37 -1.37
CA TRP A 67 -0.36 16.20 -0.28
C TRP A 67 -0.11 17.70 -0.49
N ALA A 68 1.00 18.07 -1.12
CA ALA A 68 1.32 19.48 -1.40
C ALA A 68 0.42 20.05 -2.51
N ILE A 69 0.15 19.27 -3.55
CA ILE A 69 -0.79 19.68 -4.61
C ILE A 69 -2.19 19.82 -4.01
N ASN A 70 -2.64 18.82 -3.25
CA ASN A 70 -3.99 18.81 -2.66
C ASN A 70 -4.21 19.95 -1.66
N ASP A 71 -3.19 20.36 -0.92
CA ASP A 71 -3.23 21.52 -0.05
C ASP A 71 -3.30 22.85 -0.84
N PHE A 72 -2.63 22.92 -1.99
CA PHE A 72 -2.59 24.13 -2.83
C PHE A 72 -3.87 24.33 -3.65
N ILE A 73 -4.33 23.28 -4.36
CA ILE A 73 -5.52 23.37 -5.23
C ILE A 73 -6.83 23.08 -4.48
N GLY A 74 -6.73 22.49 -3.29
CA GLY A 74 -7.89 22.11 -2.51
C GLY A 74 -8.59 23.32 -1.88
N ASN A 75 -9.92 23.34 -1.93
CA ASN A 75 -10.75 24.35 -1.27
C ASN A 75 -10.84 24.15 0.26
N ALA A 76 -9.80 23.58 0.89
CA ALA A 76 -9.80 23.23 2.31
C ALA A 76 -9.49 24.43 3.23
N GLN A 77 -8.91 25.50 2.68
CA GLN A 77 -8.61 26.73 3.43
C GLN A 77 -9.88 27.38 4.02
N GLN A 78 -11.08 27.07 3.48
CA GLN A 78 -12.35 27.53 4.03
C GLN A 78 -12.60 27.07 5.48
N PHE A 79 -11.98 25.98 5.94
CA PHE A 79 -12.15 25.49 7.30
C PHE A 79 -11.49 26.40 8.35
N LYS A 80 -10.67 27.37 7.93
CA LYS A 80 -10.07 28.38 8.82
C LYS A 80 -11.05 29.47 9.25
N THR A 81 -12.14 29.67 8.50
CA THR A 81 -13.12 30.75 8.74
C THR A 81 -13.55 30.96 10.21
N PRO A 82 -13.91 29.92 11.00
CA PRO A 82 -14.38 30.13 12.37
C PRO A 82 -13.28 30.65 13.32
N VAL A 83 -12.01 30.42 13.00
CA VAL A 83 -10.85 30.72 13.86
C VAL A 83 -9.90 31.74 13.23
N ALA A 84 -10.18 32.28 12.05
CA ALA A 84 -9.27 33.14 11.28
C ALA A 84 -8.82 34.43 12.01
N LYS A 85 -9.55 34.86 13.05
CA LYS A 85 -9.17 36.03 13.88
C LYS A 85 -8.43 35.66 15.16
N ALA A 86 -8.32 34.37 15.48
CA ALA A 86 -7.73 33.87 16.71
C ALA A 86 -6.23 33.61 16.49
N ALA A 87 -5.38 34.15 17.37
CA ALA A 87 -3.97 33.80 17.43
C ALA A 87 -3.75 32.57 18.33
N SER A 88 -4.65 32.36 19.29
CA SER A 88 -4.64 31.24 20.24
C SER A 88 -6.07 30.77 20.55
N VAL A 89 -6.19 29.65 21.24
CA VAL A 89 -7.49 29.15 21.72
C VAL A 89 -8.20 30.14 22.66
N LEU A 90 -7.45 30.98 23.39
CA LEU A 90 -8.03 31.96 24.32
C LEU A 90 -8.87 33.03 23.63
N ASP A 91 -8.54 33.36 22.39
CA ASP A 91 -9.25 34.38 21.60
C ASP A 91 -10.66 33.94 21.18
N LEU A 92 -10.96 32.64 21.32
CA LEU A 92 -12.29 32.10 21.02
C LEU A 92 -13.29 32.32 22.15
N THR A 93 -12.83 32.37 23.40
CA THR A 93 -13.70 32.55 24.59
C THR A 93 -14.54 33.84 24.54
N PRO A 94 -13.99 35.03 24.18
CA PRO A 94 -14.82 36.23 24.04
C PRO A 94 -15.65 36.26 22.74
N THR A 95 -15.34 35.40 21.77
CA THR A 95 -15.98 35.39 20.44
C THR A 95 -17.18 34.42 20.38
N TYR A 96 -17.16 33.35 21.17
CA TYR A 96 -18.16 32.30 21.18
C TYR A 96 -18.68 32.08 22.60
N ALA A 97 -20.01 31.97 22.74
CA ALA A 97 -20.62 31.48 23.96
C ALA A 97 -20.50 29.95 24.00
N PHE A 98 -19.75 29.43 24.95
CA PHE A 98 -19.60 27.99 25.13
C PHE A 98 -20.73 27.41 26.00
N ALA A 99 -21.13 26.18 25.71
CA ALA A 99 -22.10 25.46 26.53
C ALA A 99 -21.54 25.22 27.94
N ASP A 100 -22.41 25.29 28.95
CA ASP A 100 -22.04 25.00 30.33
C ASP A 100 -21.52 23.56 30.46
N GLY A 101 -20.39 23.38 31.16
CA GLY A 101 -19.67 22.11 31.27
C GLY A 101 -18.95 21.62 29.99
N TYR A 102 -19.06 22.34 28.86
CA TYR A 102 -18.42 21.97 27.58
C TYR A 102 -17.67 23.15 26.95
N ASN A 103 -16.83 23.79 27.76
CA ASN A 103 -16.07 24.97 27.40
C ASN A 103 -14.57 24.67 27.29
N LEU A 104 -13.81 25.61 26.72
CA LEU A 104 -12.36 25.45 26.52
C LEU A 104 -11.57 25.30 27.82
N SER A 105 -12.05 25.88 28.92
CA SER A 105 -11.40 25.75 30.25
C SER A 105 -11.66 24.41 30.94
N SER A 106 -12.64 23.62 30.45
CA SER A 106 -12.95 22.30 30.98
C SER A 106 -12.11 21.19 30.36
N LEU A 107 -11.36 21.50 29.30
CA LEU A 107 -10.47 20.56 28.63
C LEU A 107 -9.32 20.16 29.57
N SER A 108 -8.84 18.91 29.45
CA SER A 108 -7.56 18.53 30.07
C SER A 108 -6.41 19.38 29.53
N ASN A 109 -5.28 19.41 30.24
CA ASN A 109 -4.10 20.17 29.81
C ASN A 109 -3.62 19.74 28.42
N ILE A 110 -3.64 18.43 28.14
CA ILE A 110 -3.26 17.93 26.82
C ILE A 110 -4.33 18.26 25.76
N GLY A 111 -5.61 18.19 26.11
CA GLY A 111 -6.70 18.57 25.22
C GLY A 111 -6.61 20.05 24.83
N TYR A 112 -6.41 20.92 25.81
CA TYR A 112 -6.19 22.35 25.61
C TYR A 112 -5.00 22.62 24.69
N TRP A 113 -3.84 22.00 24.98
CA TRP A 113 -2.63 22.16 24.14
C TRP A 113 -2.86 21.68 22.71
N MET A 114 -3.55 20.55 22.51
CA MET A 114 -3.86 20.04 21.18
C MET A 114 -4.76 21.00 20.39
N THR A 115 -5.78 21.57 21.03
CA THR A 115 -6.68 22.55 20.41
C THR A 115 -5.94 23.84 20.07
N ASP A 116 -5.13 24.36 20.99
CA ASP A 116 -4.34 25.58 20.78
C ASP A 116 -3.31 25.39 19.66
N SER A 117 -2.56 24.28 19.67
CA SER A 117 -1.62 23.93 18.61
C SER A 117 -2.31 23.79 17.24
N THR A 118 -3.51 23.20 17.21
CA THR A 118 -4.29 23.08 15.98
C THR A 118 -4.72 24.45 15.45
N ILE A 119 -5.21 25.34 16.31
CA ILE A 119 -5.61 26.70 15.91
C ILE A 119 -4.41 27.50 15.40
N GLN A 120 -3.28 27.45 16.10
CA GLN A 120 -2.05 28.15 15.68
C GLN A 120 -1.57 27.67 14.30
N ASN A 121 -1.61 26.36 14.03
CA ASN A 121 -1.22 25.81 12.73
C ASN A 121 -2.25 26.12 11.62
N LEU A 122 -3.55 26.21 11.95
CA LEU A 122 -4.58 26.60 11.00
C LEU A 122 -4.48 28.08 10.63
N VAL A 123 -4.27 28.98 11.59
CA VAL A 123 -4.29 30.42 11.34
C VAL A 123 -2.92 30.95 10.91
N GLY A 124 -1.84 30.37 11.43
CA GLY A 124 -0.48 30.75 11.06
C GLY A 124 -0.18 30.52 9.58
N ASP A 125 0.62 31.40 8.98
CA ASP A 125 1.20 31.22 7.64
C ASP A 125 2.35 30.21 7.66
N SER A 126 2.13 29.09 8.37
CA SER A 126 3.15 28.11 8.70
C SER A 126 3.18 27.01 7.65
N SER A 127 4.36 26.75 7.10
CA SER A 127 4.62 25.66 6.17
C SER A 127 4.73 24.29 6.86
N THR A 128 4.10 24.13 8.04
CA THR A 128 4.21 22.98 8.95
C THR A 128 3.08 21.97 8.80
N VAL A 129 1.94 22.35 8.21
CA VAL A 129 0.78 21.47 8.02
C VAL A 129 0.25 21.51 6.58
N TYR A 130 -0.31 20.40 6.12
CA TYR A 130 -1.18 20.36 4.94
C TYR A 130 -2.64 20.41 5.43
N ILE A 131 -3.46 21.19 4.75
CA ILE A 131 -4.91 21.29 4.96
C ILE A 131 -5.57 20.76 3.70
N LEU A 132 -6.05 19.52 3.79
CA LEU A 132 -6.53 18.73 2.67
C LEU A 132 -8.05 18.76 2.61
N ALA A 133 -8.60 18.85 1.39
CA ALA A 133 -10.01 18.59 1.16
C ALA A 133 -10.24 17.08 1.14
N GLY A 134 -11.22 16.61 1.91
CA GLY A 134 -11.58 15.20 2.01
C GLY A 134 -12.88 14.84 1.30
N GLY A 135 -13.50 15.80 0.60
CA GLY A 135 -14.75 15.61 -0.16
C GLY A 135 -15.93 16.41 0.38
N THR A 136 -17.04 16.36 -0.36
CA THR A 136 -18.35 16.87 0.07
C THR A 136 -19.31 15.70 0.07
N TYR A 137 -19.98 15.48 1.20
CA TYR A 137 -20.81 14.32 1.44
C TYR A 137 -22.23 14.75 1.76
N GLN A 138 -23.23 14.10 1.17
CA GLN A 138 -24.62 14.35 1.53
C GLN A 138 -24.97 13.61 2.82
N ILE A 139 -25.64 14.30 3.75
CA ILE A 139 -26.13 13.70 5.00
C ILE A 139 -27.30 12.76 4.70
N THR A 140 -27.07 11.45 4.86
CA THR A 140 -28.04 10.39 4.54
C THR A 140 -28.85 9.91 5.75
N GLY A 141 -28.39 10.15 6.98
CA GLY A 141 -29.09 9.67 8.17
C GLY A 141 -28.37 9.93 9.51
N PRO A 142 -28.84 9.28 10.60
CA PRO A 142 -28.36 9.51 11.96
C PRO A 142 -26.88 9.19 12.17
N ALA A 143 -26.30 8.28 11.37
CA ALA A 143 -24.89 7.92 11.44
C ALA A 143 -23.96 9.12 11.17
N MET A 144 -24.45 10.15 10.47
CA MET A 144 -23.75 11.40 10.19
C MET A 144 -24.23 12.56 11.07
N ASN A 145 -24.90 12.28 12.21
CA ASN A 145 -25.34 13.32 13.14
C ASN A 145 -24.18 13.87 13.97
N MET A 146 -23.60 14.96 13.49
CA MET A 146 -22.55 15.69 14.22
C MET A 146 -23.08 16.89 15.02
N CYS A 147 -24.40 17.16 14.98
CA CYS A 147 -25.02 18.36 15.53
C CYS A 147 -25.43 18.23 17.00
N GLY A 148 -25.67 17.01 17.50
CA GLY A 148 -26.25 16.79 18.83
C GLY A 148 -25.48 17.44 19.99
N ALA A 149 -24.17 17.67 19.82
CA ALA A 149 -23.32 18.32 20.83
C ALA A 149 -23.74 19.76 21.18
N PHE A 150 -24.46 20.47 20.31
CA PHE A 150 -24.93 21.83 20.60
C PHE A 150 -26.10 21.91 21.58
N ALA A 151 -26.74 20.78 21.95
CA ALA A 151 -27.77 20.79 22.98
C ALA A 151 -27.15 21.11 24.35
N GLY A 152 -27.64 22.15 25.01
CA GLY A 152 -27.03 22.66 26.24
C GLY A 152 -27.52 24.06 26.63
N SER A 153 -26.96 24.55 27.74
CA SER A 153 -27.23 25.89 28.28
C SER A 153 -26.05 26.82 27.95
N TYR A 154 -26.35 28.04 27.49
CA TYR A 154 -25.35 29.03 27.08
C TYR A 154 -25.63 30.38 27.72
N ALA A 155 -24.61 31.01 28.30
CA ALA A 155 -24.68 32.40 28.73
C ALA A 155 -24.47 33.32 27.52
N VAL A 156 -25.50 34.11 27.16
CA VAL A 156 -25.49 34.90 25.92
C VAL A 156 -26.06 36.30 26.13
N ASN A 157 -25.55 37.26 25.37
CA ASN A 157 -26.14 38.59 25.25
C ASN A 157 -26.79 38.73 23.88
N VAL A 158 -28.13 38.80 23.85
CA VAL A 158 -28.93 38.84 22.61
C VAL A 158 -28.98 40.21 21.92
N SER A 159 -28.25 41.21 22.42
CA SER A 159 -28.12 42.53 21.76
C SER A 159 -27.37 42.47 20.43
N GLN A 160 -26.61 41.40 20.17
CA GLN A 160 -25.91 41.14 18.92
C GLN A 160 -26.09 39.68 18.49
N PRO A 161 -25.88 39.36 17.20
CA PRO A 161 -25.86 37.98 16.74
C PRO A 161 -24.85 37.13 17.54
N VAL A 162 -25.34 36.03 18.11
CA VAL A 162 -24.59 35.17 19.02
C VAL A 162 -23.90 34.06 18.23
N LYS A 163 -22.69 33.65 18.63
CA LYS A 163 -22.05 32.44 18.13
C LYS A 163 -21.93 31.43 19.25
N LEU A 164 -22.25 30.17 18.97
CA LEU A 164 -22.23 29.09 19.96
C LEU A 164 -21.00 28.22 19.74
N GLY A 165 -20.42 27.74 20.85
CA GLY A 165 -19.27 26.86 20.86
C GLY A 165 -19.47 25.67 21.80
N VAL A 166 -18.88 24.53 21.45
CA VAL A 166 -18.81 23.35 22.31
C VAL A 166 -17.42 22.76 22.17
N ALA A 167 -16.77 22.45 23.27
CA ALA A 167 -15.47 21.80 23.29
C ALA A 167 -15.47 20.65 24.29
N VAL A 168 -15.11 19.45 23.84
CA VAL A 168 -15.05 18.25 24.66
C VAL A 168 -13.81 17.47 24.29
N ASP A 169 -13.00 17.10 25.29
CA ASP A 169 -11.94 16.13 25.12
C ASP A 169 -12.29 14.77 25.73
N ALA A 170 -11.69 13.75 25.14
CA ALA A 170 -11.87 12.37 25.52
C ALA A 170 -10.60 11.58 25.26
N MET A 171 -10.50 10.45 25.94
CA MET A 171 -9.48 9.45 25.69
C MET A 171 -10.16 8.17 25.24
N THR A 172 -9.74 7.66 24.08
CA THR A 172 -10.26 6.42 23.50
C THR A 172 -9.47 5.23 23.99
N TYR A 173 -10.17 4.27 24.56
CA TYR A 173 -9.69 3.01 25.09
C TYR A 173 -10.11 1.89 24.14
N ILE A 174 -9.20 0.97 23.80
CA ILE A 174 -9.49 -0.15 22.89
C ILE A 174 -8.95 -1.44 23.47
N ARG A 175 -9.75 -2.51 23.40
CA ARG A 175 -9.40 -3.87 23.78
C ARG A 175 -9.36 -4.80 22.57
N GLY A 176 -8.45 -5.76 22.59
CA GLY A 176 -8.38 -6.80 21.55
C GLY A 176 -7.75 -6.34 20.24
N THR A 177 -7.72 -7.22 19.26
CA THR A 177 -7.21 -7.01 17.91
C THR A 177 -8.09 -7.80 16.96
N SER A 178 -7.93 -7.60 15.65
CA SER A 178 -8.66 -8.39 14.64
C SER A 178 -8.48 -9.90 14.81
N LEU A 179 -7.34 -10.34 15.35
CA LEU A 179 -7.11 -11.75 15.68
C LEU A 179 -7.93 -12.19 16.89
N SER A 180 -7.92 -11.46 18.01
CA SER A 180 -8.71 -11.84 19.18
C SER A 180 -10.20 -11.78 18.90
N HIS A 181 -10.69 -10.80 18.14
CA HIS A 181 -12.09 -10.74 17.72
C HIS A 181 -12.55 -11.99 16.97
N GLY A 182 -11.65 -12.64 16.21
CA GLY A 182 -11.95 -13.87 15.50
C GLY A 182 -11.90 -15.15 16.34
N PHE A 183 -11.25 -15.12 17.52
CA PHE A 183 -10.98 -16.31 18.34
C PHE A 183 -11.51 -16.22 19.78
N THR A 184 -11.97 -15.05 20.22
CA THR A 184 -12.46 -14.78 21.57
C THR A 184 -13.74 -13.95 21.54
N ASP A 185 -14.32 -13.70 22.71
CA ASP A 185 -15.60 -13.01 22.93
C ASP A 185 -15.44 -11.53 23.35
N ASP A 186 -14.28 -10.95 23.07
CA ASP A 186 -13.86 -9.61 23.53
C ASP A 186 -14.74 -8.47 23.01
N LEU A 187 -15.49 -8.69 21.92
CA LEU A 187 -16.49 -7.77 21.40
C LEU A 187 -17.81 -7.77 22.16
N THR A 188 -18.07 -8.76 23.01
CA THR A 188 -19.41 -9.03 23.56
C THR A 188 -19.46 -9.14 25.08
N THR A 189 -18.39 -9.58 25.73
CA THR A 189 -18.36 -9.81 27.18
C THR A 189 -17.55 -8.75 27.91
N ASN A 190 -17.89 -8.46 29.17
CA ASN A 190 -17.18 -7.49 30.03
C ASN A 190 -16.92 -6.13 29.34
N LEU A 191 -17.95 -5.56 28.72
CA LEU A 191 -17.87 -4.26 28.06
C LEU A 191 -18.16 -3.13 29.05
N PRO A 192 -17.48 -1.97 28.91
CA PRO A 192 -17.81 -0.78 29.69
C PRO A 192 -19.24 -0.29 29.40
N ASN A 193 -19.83 0.40 30.36
CA ASN A 193 -21.11 1.09 30.24
C ASN A 193 -20.90 2.62 30.24
N ALA A 194 -21.95 3.39 29.94
CA ALA A 194 -21.89 4.86 29.82
C ALA A 194 -21.30 5.59 31.05
N SER A 195 -21.36 4.98 32.23
CA SER A 195 -20.81 5.50 33.50
C SER A 195 -19.40 5.02 33.84
N SER A 196 -18.81 4.14 33.02
CA SER A 196 -17.51 3.53 33.29
C SER A 196 -16.39 4.56 33.21
N LYS A 197 -15.56 4.57 34.24
CA LYS A 197 -14.37 5.42 34.38
C LYS A 197 -13.14 4.75 33.77
N VAL A 198 -12.02 5.47 33.73
CA VAL A 198 -10.76 4.93 33.21
C VAL A 198 -10.35 3.65 33.95
N ALA A 199 -10.44 3.65 35.28
CA ALA A 199 -10.09 2.48 36.08
C ALA A 199 -10.91 1.23 35.71
N ASP A 200 -12.20 1.40 35.40
CA ASP A 200 -13.09 0.31 34.99
C ASP A 200 -12.68 -0.23 33.61
N ALA A 201 -12.38 0.67 32.65
CA ALA A 201 -11.94 0.29 31.31
C ALA A 201 -10.61 -0.47 31.36
N VAL A 202 -9.64 -0.01 32.16
CA VAL A 202 -8.35 -0.67 32.35
C VAL A 202 -8.52 -2.02 33.04
N ALA A 203 -9.36 -2.12 34.08
CA ALA A 203 -9.66 -3.38 34.76
C ALA A 203 -10.30 -4.42 33.81
N GLN A 204 -11.02 -3.96 32.79
CA GLN A 204 -11.62 -4.80 31.74
C GLN A 204 -10.65 -5.10 30.57
N GLY A 205 -9.39 -4.68 30.65
CA GLY A 205 -8.34 -4.97 29.67
C GLY A 205 -8.27 -4.01 28.48
N PHE A 206 -8.87 -2.82 28.59
CA PHE A 206 -8.71 -1.79 27.57
C PHE A 206 -7.44 -0.97 27.80
N ALA A 207 -6.77 -0.60 26.70
CA ALA A 207 -5.61 0.29 26.73
C ALA A 207 -5.96 1.63 26.08
N ALA A 208 -5.41 2.73 26.60
CA ALA A 208 -5.57 4.05 26.02
C ALA A 208 -4.83 4.13 24.68
N THR A 209 -5.50 4.57 23.61
CA THR A 209 -4.99 4.50 22.23
C THR A 209 -4.96 5.83 21.49
N ARG A 210 -5.74 6.81 21.96
CA ARG A 210 -5.87 8.12 21.31
C ARG A 210 -6.43 9.14 22.29
N VAL A 211 -5.88 10.35 22.26
CA VAL A 211 -6.49 11.55 22.85
C VAL A 211 -7.20 12.31 21.74
N GLN A 212 -8.39 12.81 22.01
CA GLN A 212 -9.20 13.50 21.02
C GLN A 212 -9.92 14.69 21.63
N VAL A 213 -10.06 15.77 20.85
CA VAL A 213 -10.77 16.98 21.25
C VAL A 213 -11.71 17.42 20.14
N ASP A 214 -13.01 17.34 20.37
CA ASP A 214 -14.04 17.74 19.41
C ASP A 214 -14.53 19.16 19.75
N MET A 215 -14.08 20.13 18.96
CA MET A 215 -14.53 21.51 19.04
C MET A 215 -15.47 21.83 17.89
N LYS A 216 -16.65 22.36 18.22
CA LYS A 216 -17.68 22.74 17.26
C LYS A 216 -18.07 24.19 17.47
N LEU A 217 -18.12 24.96 16.38
CA LEU A 217 -18.33 26.41 16.39
C LEU A 217 -19.40 26.77 15.37
N THR A 218 -20.41 27.55 15.74
CA THR A 218 -21.45 27.99 14.81
C THR A 218 -21.08 29.31 14.13
N THR A 219 -21.71 29.58 12.98
CA THR A 219 -21.84 30.96 12.50
C THR A 219 -22.75 31.75 13.44
N ALA A 220 -22.76 33.08 13.28
CA ALA A 220 -23.61 33.94 14.09
C ALA A 220 -25.09 33.66 13.82
N ILE A 221 -25.90 33.62 14.88
CA ILE A 221 -27.35 33.43 14.85
C ILE A 221 -28.03 34.63 15.53
N ALA A 222 -29.13 35.09 14.95
CA ALA A 222 -29.98 36.08 15.57
C ALA A 222 -30.94 35.36 16.53
N VAL A 223 -30.84 35.67 17.83
CA VAL A 223 -31.71 35.11 18.86
C VAL A 223 -32.76 36.17 19.21
N ALA A 224 -34.04 35.85 19.06
CA ALA A 224 -35.09 36.78 19.48
C ALA A 224 -35.18 36.79 21.01
N ASN A 225 -35.39 37.98 21.60
CA ASN A 225 -35.63 38.13 23.03
C ASN A 225 -37.05 37.64 23.38
N THR A 226 -37.24 36.32 23.40
CA THR A 226 -38.49 35.66 23.74
C THR A 226 -38.23 34.29 24.36
N SER A 227 -39.05 33.94 25.35
CA SER A 227 -39.09 32.60 25.96
C SER A 227 -39.81 31.56 25.11
N ALA A 228 -40.45 31.97 24.00
CA ALA A 228 -41.02 31.04 23.04
C ALA A 228 -39.92 30.23 22.33
N SER A 229 -40.26 29.00 21.95
CA SER A 229 -39.36 28.13 21.20
C SER A 229 -39.10 28.68 19.80
N GLN A 230 -37.83 28.73 19.41
CA GLN A 230 -37.33 29.23 18.14
C GLN A 230 -36.59 28.11 17.41
N ASN A 231 -36.81 27.98 16.10
CA ASN A 231 -36.07 27.03 15.26
C ASN A 231 -35.16 27.80 14.30
N VAL A 232 -33.89 27.42 14.25
CA VAL A 232 -32.89 28.06 13.40
C VAL A 232 -32.04 27.00 12.72
N ILE A 233 -31.86 27.15 11.41
CA ILE A 233 -30.85 26.42 10.65
C ILE A 233 -29.57 27.25 10.69
N VAL A 234 -28.51 26.67 11.22
CA VAL A 234 -27.22 27.33 11.41
C VAL A 234 -26.10 26.57 10.72
N THR A 235 -25.17 27.31 10.10
CA THR A 235 -23.93 26.71 9.61
C THR A 235 -22.97 26.51 10.78
N TRP A 236 -22.27 25.39 10.81
CA TRP A 236 -21.30 25.09 11.86
C TRP A 236 -20.01 24.55 11.25
N PHE A 237 -18.95 24.66 12.03
CA PHE A 237 -17.62 24.16 11.73
C PHE A 237 -17.17 23.20 12.82
N ARG A 238 -16.43 22.16 12.42
CA ARG A 238 -15.77 21.20 13.30
C ARG A 238 -14.26 21.37 13.21
N ILE A 239 -13.61 21.37 14.36
CA ILE A 239 -12.17 21.15 14.50
C ILE A 239 -12.03 20.01 15.50
N TYR A 240 -11.78 18.81 14.99
CA TYR A 240 -11.69 17.61 15.81
C TYR A 240 -10.25 17.10 15.81
N ALA A 241 -9.49 17.57 16.80
CA ALA A 241 -8.08 17.27 16.97
C ALA A 241 -7.89 15.87 17.56
N LYS A 242 -6.89 15.14 17.06
CA LYS A 242 -6.54 13.78 17.52
C LYS A 242 -5.04 13.63 17.64
N ALA A 243 -4.59 13.01 18.73
CA ALA A 243 -3.21 12.62 18.92
C ALA A 243 -3.13 11.15 19.32
N TYR A 244 -2.16 10.45 18.75
CA TYR A 244 -1.97 9.00 18.93
C TYR A 244 -0.93 8.67 20.01
N CYS A 245 -0.36 9.69 20.65
CA CYS A 245 0.37 9.58 21.90
C CYS A 245 0.19 10.88 22.69
N THR A 246 0.40 10.85 24.01
CA THR A 246 0.39 12.09 24.80
C THR A 246 1.56 12.97 24.39
N GLY A 247 1.27 14.20 23.95
CA GLY A 247 2.27 15.18 23.49
C GLY A 247 2.70 15.02 22.03
N CYS A 248 2.17 14.04 21.29
CA CYS A 248 2.40 13.93 19.85
C CYS A 248 1.73 15.09 19.10
N THR A 249 2.30 15.47 17.95
CA THR A 249 1.68 16.43 17.03
C THR A 249 0.27 15.95 16.63
N PRO A 250 -0.77 16.76 16.85
CA PRO A 250 -2.12 16.35 16.52
C PRO A 250 -2.38 16.42 15.01
N ILE A 251 -3.23 15.52 14.52
CA ILE A 251 -3.99 15.72 13.29
C ILE A 251 -5.32 16.40 13.64
N ALA A 252 -6.00 16.99 12.67
CA ALA A 252 -7.36 17.47 12.90
C ALA A 252 -8.31 17.12 11.76
N GLU A 253 -9.44 16.50 12.07
CA GLU A 253 -10.59 16.48 11.17
C GLU A 253 -11.23 17.86 11.15
N LEU A 254 -11.50 18.34 9.94
CA LEU A 254 -12.14 19.62 9.71
C LEU A 254 -13.49 19.35 9.06
N GLY A 255 -14.52 20.05 9.54
CA GLY A 255 -15.88 19.85 9.07
C GLY A 255 -16.59 21.17 8.87
N ARG A 256 -17.51 21.20 7.91
CA ARG A 256 -18.49 22.27 7.74
C ARG A 256 -19.82 21.65 7.34
N GLY A 257 -20.90 22.08 7.98
CA GLY A 257 -22.23 21.61 7.65
C GLY A 257 -23.30 22.53 8.21
N VAL A 258 -24.54 22.04 8.25
CA VAL A 258 -25.68 22.75 8.83
C VAL A 258 -26.37 21.91 9.90
N CYS A 259 -26.83 22.57 10.96
CA CYS A 259 -27.61 21.98 12.03
C CYS A 259 -28.96 22.70 12.14
N ASN A 260 -29.99 21.95 12.54
CA ASN A 260 -31.28 22.51 12.94
C ASN A 260 -31.34 22.55 14.47
N LEU A 261 -31.39 23.76 15.02
CA LEU A 261 -31.42 24.01 16.45
C LEU A 261 -32.82 24.47 16.87
N THR A 262 -33.33 23.87 17.93
CA THR A 262 -34.50 24.34 18.68
C THR A 262 -34.01 24.96 19.99
N MET A 263 -34.34 26.22 20.21
CA MET A 263 -33.80 27.01 21.32
C MET A 263 -34.86 27.90 21.99
N THR A 264 -34.66 28.19 23.27
CA THR A 264 -35.48 29.10 24.08
C THR A 264 -34.58 30.06 24.85
N TYR A 265 -34.86 31.35 24.82
CA TYR A 265 -34.07 32.36 25.53
C TYR A 265 -34.80 32.88 26.77
N THR A 266 -34.10 32.96 27.89
CA THR A 266 -34.62 33.51 29.14
C THR A 266 -33.85 34.76 29.52
N ASP A 267 -34.52 35.91 29.44
CA ASP A 267 -33.88 37.23 29.65
C ASP A 267 -33.43 37.45 31.10
N SER A 268 -34.18 36.94 32.08
CA SER A 268 -33.86 37.12 33.51
C SER A 268 -32.53 36.47 33.92
N SER A 269 -32.09 35.42 33.22
CA SER A 269 -30.83 34.73 33.48
C SER A 269 -29.81 34.92 32.35
N GLN A 270 -30.14 35.71 31.31
CA GLN A 270 -29.33 35.87 30.10
C GLN A 270 -28.87 34.53 29.51
N THR A 271 -29.77 33.54 29.53
CA THR A 271 -29.44 32.16 29.18
C THR A 271 -30.21 31.73 27.95
N LEU A 272 -29.49 31.18 26.97
CA LEU A 272 -30.05 30.48 25.84
C LEU A 272 -29.97 28.97 26.09
N GLN A 273 -31.13 28.31 26.12
CA GLN A 273 -31.21 26.88 26.20
C GLN A 273 -31.45 26.30 24.81
N VAL A 274 -30.52 25.50 24.31
CA VAL A 274 -30.72 24.69 23.10
C VAL A 274 -31.29 23.34 23.54
N THR A 275 -32.59 23.16 23.36
CA THR A 275 -33.33 21.97 23.83
C THR A 275 -33.15 20.78 22.89
N HIS A 276 -33.03 21.04 21.59
CA HIS A 276 -32.82 20.00 20.59
C HIS A 276 -31.87 20.52 19.50
N SER A 277 -30.92 19.68 19.11
CA SER A 277 -29.98 19.96 18.02
C SER A 277 -29.82 18.71 17.17
N THR A 278 -30.12 18.82 15.88
CA THR A 278 -30.03 17.68 14.96
C THR A 278 -29.53 18.08 13.58
N TYR A 279 -29.16 17.08 12.79
CA TYR A 279 -28.71 17.23 11.42
C TYR A 279 -29.88 17.59 10.47
N VAL A 280 -29.53 18.16 9.31
CA VAL A 280 -30.49 18.40 8.22
C VAL A 280 -30.30 17.33 7.15
N LEU A 281 -31.32 16.51 6.92
CA LEU A 281 -31.27 15.44 5.93
C LEU A 281 -31.09 16.01 4.50
N GLY A 282 -30.20 15.39 3.71
CA GLY A 282 -29.90 15.81 2.35
C GLY A 282 -29.02 17.07 2.24
N SER A 283 -28.59 17.65 3.36
CA SER A 283 -27.64 18.76 3.36
C SER A 283 -26.21 18.30 3.09
N ASP A 284 -25.37 19.20 2.58
CA ASP A 284 -23.96 18.92 2.32
C ASP A 284 -23.11 19.06 3.59
N HIS A 285 -22.22 18.10 3.80
CA HIS A 285 -21.15 18.13 4.78
C HIS A 285 -19.80 18.14 4.05
N LEU A 286 -19.09 19.26 4.17
CA LEU A 286 -17.73 19.38 3.65
C LEU A 286 -16.76 18.84 4.68
N PHE A 287 -15.90 17.93 4.26
CA PHE A 287 -14.90 17.29 5.09
C PHE A 287 -13.49 17.70 4.66
N GLY A 288 -12.61 17.88 5.63
CA GLY A 288 -11.21 18.18 5.42
C GLY A 288 -10.33 17.57 6.51
N LEU A 289 -9.02 17.62 6.28
CA LEU A 289 -8.05 17.02 7.19
C LEU A 289 -6.82 17.90 7.28
N MET A 290 -6.39 18.20 8.50
CA MET A 290 -5.10 18.80 8.79
C MET A 290 -4.10 17.70 9.17
N ILE A 291 -2.99 17.61 8.44
CA ILE A 291 -1.90 16.67 8.73
C ILE A 291 -0.55 17.39 8.75
N SER A 292 0.41 16.89 9.52
CA SER A 292 1.74 17.49 9.61
C SER A 292 2.56 17.29 8.34
N ARG A 293 3.38 18.29 8.02
CA ARG A 293 4.44 18.24 7.00
C ARG A 293 5.73 17.74 7.64
N ASP A 294 6.46 16.91 6.91
CA ASP A 294 7.75 16.34 7.33
C ASP A 294 8.62 16.10 6.09
N ILE A 295 9.90 15.84 6.34
CA ILE A 295 10.87 15.55 5.27
C ILE A 295 10.60 14.21 4.58
N TYR A 296 9.98 13.25 5.28
CA TYR A 296 9.71 11.91 4.75
C TYR A 296 8.67 11.92 3.63
N GLY A 297 7.69 12.83 3.67
CA GLY A 297 6.74 13.03 2.57
C GLY A 297 7.41 13.54 1.30
N THR A 298 8.29 14.54 1.44
CA THR A 298 9.05 15.08 0.31
C THR A 298 10.00 14.03 -0.27
N LEU A 299 10.72 13.29 0.58
CA LEU A 299 11.59 12.20 0.14
C LEU A 299 10.80 11.09 -0.54
N SER A 300 9.65 10.70 0.02
CA SER A 300 8.72 9.73 -0.57
C SER A 300 8.35 10.13 -2.00
N LEU A 301 7.97 11.39 -2.21
CA LEU A 301 7.59 11.90 -3.52
C LEU A 301 8.74 11.87 -4.53
N LEU A 302 9.94 12.30 -4.13
CA LEU A 302 11.13 12.25 -4.98
C LEU A 302 11.45 10.82 -5.42
N LEU A 303 11.36 9.85 -4.51
CA LEU A 303 11.58 8.44 -4.80
C LEU A 303 10.53 7.88 -5.80
N ARG A 304 9.26 8.33 -5.74
CA ARG A 304 8.26 7.93 -6.76
C ARG A 304 8.59 8.47 -8.12
N PHE A 305 8.96 9.75 -8.23
CA PHE A 305 9.34 10.33 -9.51
C PHE A 305 10.58 9.64 -10.10
N LEU A 306 11.58 9.33 -9.27
CA LEU A 306 12.73 8.56 -9.70
C LEU A 306 12.35 7.14 -10.15
N ALA A 307 11.47 6.46 -9.42
CA ALA A 307 10.97 5.15 -9.80
C ALA A 307 10.28 5.18 -11.17
N ILE A 308 9.33 6.11 -11.36
CA ILE A 308 8.61 6.29 -12.63
C ILE A 308 9.59 6.60 -13.77
N PHE A 309 10.59 7.45 -13.53
CA PHE A 309 11.62 7.75 -14.51
C PHE A 309 12.41 6.49 -14.92
N ILE A 310 12.88 5.69 -13.96
CA ILE A 310 13.60 4.43 -14.23
C ILE A 310 12.71 3.44 -14.97
N ALA A 311 11.44 3.31 -14.58
CA ALA A 311 10.47 2.47 -15.28
C ALA A 311 10.25 2.90 -16.72
N ALA A 312 9.98 4.19 -16.95
CA ALA A 312 9.70 4.72 -18.27
C ALA A 312 10.94 4.65 -19.18
N ALA A 313 12.10 5.14 -18.71
CA ALA A 313 13.33 5.15 -19.48
C ALA A 313 13.82 3.72 -19.79
N GLY A 314 13.88 2.86 -18.78
CA GLY A 314 14.30 1.46 -18.96
C GLY A 314 13.34 0.68 -19.85
N PHE A 315 12.02 0.86 -19.70
CA PHE A 315 11.07 0.20 -20.59
C PHE A 315 11.20 0.68 -22.03
N LEU A 316 11.30 2.00 -22.26
CA LEU A 316 11.48 2.56 -23.61
C LEU A 316 12.79 2.08 -24.26
N ALA A 317 13.87 1.95 -23.48
CA ALA A 317 15.11 1.33 -23.94
C ALA A 317 14.88 -0.13 -24.37
N GLY A 318 14.17 -0.92 -23.55
CA GLY A 318 13.82 -2.31 -23.84
C GLY A 318 12.88 -2.52 -25.04
N ARG A 319 12.20 -1.47 -25.52
CA ARG A 319 11.40 -1.53 -26.76
C ARG A 319 12.27 -1.61 -28.01
N LYS A 320 13.53 -1.20 -27.91
CA LYS A 320 14.56 -1.48 -28.92
C LYS A 320 15.32 -2.75 -28.53
N THR A 321 15.87 -3.42 -29.54
CA THR A 321 16.62 -4.66 -29.32
C THR A 321 17.96 -4.31 -28.69
N VAL A 322 18.16 -4.69 -27.42
CA VAL A 322 19.43 -4.46 -26.73
C VAL A 322 20.49 -5.38 -27.31
N GLN A 323 21.73 -4.90 -27.44
CA GLN A 323 22.85 -5.69 -27.95
C GLN A 323 23.25 -6.77 -26.94
N TRP A 324 23.61 -7.96 -27.43
CA TRP A 324 24.09 -9.03 -26.57
C TRP A 324 25.40 -8.63 -25.93
N ARG A 325 25.47 -8.71 -24.60
CA ARG A 325 26.66 -8.33 -23.82
C ARG A 325 27.51 -9.54 -23.49
N GLU A 326 28.81 -9.30 -23.42
CA GLU A 326 29.81 -10.23 -22.93
C GLU A 326 30.53 -9.62 -21.73
N ALA A 327 30.82 -10.45 -20.73
CA ALA A 327 31.69 -10.08 -19.63
C ALA A 327 33.10 -9.91 -20.17
N SER A 328 33.58 -8.67 -20.26
CA SER A 328 34.98 -8.41 -20.54
C SER A 328 35.81 -8.70 -19.28
N LEU A 329 36.56 -9.80 -19.28
CA LEU A 329 37.48 -10.16 -18.18
C LEU A 329 38.53 -9.06 -17.87
N ASN A 330 38.77 -8.14 -18.82
CA ASN A 330 39.78 -7.09 -18.73
C ASN A 330 39.24 -5.70 -18.32
N LYS A 331 37.92 -5.56 -18.08
CA LYS A 331 37.32 -4.26 -17.69
C LYS A 331 36.42 -4.44 -16.48
N VAL A 332 36.76 -3.78 -15.38
CA VAL A 332 35.89 -3.67 -14.20
C VAL A 332 34.78 -2.68 -14.54
N GLU A 333 33.53 -3.13 -14.55
CA GLU A 333 32.38 -2.25 -14.76
C GLU A 333 32.18 -1.35 -13.53
N SER A 334 32.09 -0.04 -13.76
CA SER A 334 31.79 0.89 -12.68
C SER A 334 30.30 0.83 -12.31
N MET A 335 29.95 1.27 -11.10
CA MET A 335 28.54 1.43 -10.71
C MET A 335 27.80 2.42 -11.63
N TRP A 336 28.50 3.42 -12.15
CA TRP A 336 27.95 4.37 -13.12
C TRP A 336 27.61 3.70 -14.45
N ASP A 337 28.50 2.85 -14.97
CA ASP A 337 28.24 2.10 -16.22
C ASP A 337 26.99 1.22 -16.08
N LYS A 338 26.78 0.60 -14.91
CA LYS A 338 25.57 -0.19 -14.64
C LYS A 338 24.31 0.67 -14.62
N VAL A 339 24.36 1.84 -13.98
CA VAL A 339 23.21 2.78 -13.95
C VAL A 339 22.88 3.26 -15.36
N VAL A 340 23.89 3.68 -16.14
CA VAL A 340 23.69 4.12 -17.53
C VAL A 340 23.10 2.99 -18.36
N ASP A 341 23.62 1.76 -18.25
CA ASP A 341 23.10 0.62 -18.99
C ASP A 341 21.67 0.24 -18.60
N THR A 342 21.25 0.52 -17.36
CA THR A 342 19.88 0.30 -16.88
C THR A 342 18.86 1.19 -17.61
N ILE A 343 19.24 2.39 -18.05
CA ILE A 343 18.31 3.35 -18.68
C ILE A 343 18.60 3.62 -20.15
N ALA A 344 19.83 3.39 -20.60
CA ALA A 344 20.33 3.71 -21.92
C ALA A 344 21.37 2.67 -22.40
N PRO A 345 20.98 1.38 -22.53
CA PRO A 345 21.85 0.34 -23.05
C PRO A 345 22.16 0.56 -24.54
N LYS A 346 23.20 -0.12 -25.03
CA LYS A 346 23.46 -0.18 -26.48
C LYS A 346 22.37 -0.99 -27.17
N TYR A 347 21.78 -0.45 -28.24
CA TYR A 347 20.67 -1.10 -28.93
C TYR A 347 20.86 -1.13 -30.45
N PHE A 348 20.18 -2.08 -31.09
CA PHE A 348 19.89 -2.05 -32.52
C PHE A 348 18.53 -1.39 -32.75
N PRO A 349 18.33 -0.66 -33.87
CA PRO A 349 17.10 0.08 -34.16
C PRO A 349 15.91 -0.83 -34.56
N HIS A 350 15.87 -2.08 -34.09
CA HIS A 350 14.79 -3.03 -34.30
C HIS A 350 13.89 -3.13 -33.07
N MET A 351 12.59 -3.32 -33.28
CA MET A 351 11.61 -3.46 -32.19
C MET A 351 11.80 -4.78 -31.44
N SER A 352 11.73 -4.74 -30.12
CA SER A 352 11.74 -5.92 -29.24
C SER A 352 10.48 -5.96 -28.39
N HIS A 353 9.77 -7.08 -28.40
CA HIS A 353 8.55 -7.31 -27.60
C HIS A 353 8.81 -8.29 -26.44
N ALA A 354 10.01 -8.24 -25.87
CA ALA A 354 10.45 -9.21 -24.87
C ALA A 354 9.68 -9.13 -23.54
N ILE A 355 9.35 -7.93 -23.08
CA ILE A 355 8.74 -7.69 -21.77
C ILE A 355 7.66 -6.60 -21.92
N ARG A 356 6.52 -6.80 -21.27
CA ARG A 356 5.45 -5.79 -21.13
C ARG A 356 5.79 -4.78 -20.02
N PHE A 357 5.17 -3.60 -20.04
CA PHE A 357 5.50 -2.54 -19.07
C PHE A 357 5.23 -2.93 -17.61
N ASP A 358 4.11 -3.60 -17.35
CA ASP A 358 3.76 -4.10 -16.03
C ASP A 358 4.76 -5.16 -15.52
N LEU A 359 5.08 -6.15 -16.35
CA LEU A 359 6.10 -7.16 -16.02
C LEU A 359 7.48 -6.54 -15.75
N PHE A 360 7.83 -5.49 -16.51
CA PHE A 360 9.05 -4.73 -16.28
C PHE A 360 9.05 -4.10 -14.89
N CYS A 361 7.97 -3.40 -14.51
CA CYS A 361 7.86 -2.73 -13.22
C CYS A 361 7.90 -3.72 -12.04
N TYR A 362 7.13 -4.82 -12.09
CA TYR A 362 7.09 -5.79 -10.98
C TYR A 362 8.40 -6.55 -10.81
N ASN A 363 9.12 -6.83 -11.91
CA ASN A 363 10.36 -7.58 -11.84
C ASN A 363 11.61 -6.71 -11.64
N SER A 364 11.57 -5.41 -11.94
CA SER A 364 12.69 -4.48 -11.72
C SER A 364 12.92 -4.20 -10.23
N ASP A 365 14.10 -4.54 -9.72
CA ASP A 365 14.47 -4.32 -8.32
C ASP A 365 14.54 -2.84 -7.96
N TYR A 366 15.15 -2.02 -8.81
CA TYR A 366 15.24 -0.58 -8.58
C TYR A 366 13.85 0.06 -8.48
N PHE A 367 12.95 -0.32 -9.38
CA PHE A 367 11.60 0.22 -9.37
C PHE A 367 10.85 -0.16 -8.09
N VAL A 368 10.80 -1.47 -7.78
CA VAL A 368 10.08 -1.94 -6.60
C VAL A 368 10.69 -1.40 -5.32
N LEU A 369 12.02 -1.36 -5.19
CA LEU A 369 12.70 -0.82 -4.01
C LEU A 369 12.32 0.64 -3.77
N LEU A 370 12.41 1.48 -4.81
CA LEU A 370 12.09 2.90 -4.70
C LEU A 370 10.62 3.13 -4.33
N ILE A 371 9.68 2.38 -4.93
CA ILE A 371 8.26 2.48 -4.62
C ILE A 371 7.94 1.96 -3.21
N VAL A 372 8.56 0.86 -2.78
CA VAL A 372 8.37 0.30 -1.43
C VAL A 372 8.89 1.26 -0.37
N VAL A 373 10.12 1.75 -0.51
CA VAL A 373 10.70 2.72 0.42
C VAL A 373 9.87 4.00 0.44
N SER A 374 9.49 4.52 -0.72
CA SER A 374 8.57 5.66 -0.83
C SER A 374 7.26 5.43 -0.09
N THR A 375 6.65 4.25 -0.27
CA THR A 375 5.39 3.88 0.37
C THR A 375 5.52 3.84 1.89
N ILE A 376 6.58 3.24 2.42
CA ILE A 376 6.83 3.16 3.86
C ILE A 376 6.98 4.56 4.47
N LEU A 377 7.75 5.44 3.81
CA LEU A 377 7.99 6.81 4.28
C LEU A 377 6.71 7.67 4.37
N ASP A 378 5.71 7.39 3.53
CA ASP A 378 4.45 8.15 3.49
C ASP A 378 3.24 7.36 4.01
N MET A 379 3.46 6.17 4.60
CA MET A 379 2.39 5.26 5.00
C MET A 379 1.49 5.87 6.09
N ASN A 380 2.07 6.58 7.04
CA ASN A 380 1.33 7.18 8.16
C ASN A 380 0.24 8.15 7.66
N ARG A 381 0.61 9.05 6.74
CA ARG A 381 -0.33 10.01 6.13
C ARG A 381 -1.36 9.32 5.27
N ALA A 382 -0.91 8.36 4.46
CA ALA A 382 -1.79 7.60 3.58
C ALA A 382 -2.88 6.88 4.39
N LEU A 383 -2.49 6.13 5.43
CA LEU A 383 -3.44 5.42 6.28
C LEU A 383 -4.41 6.37 7.00
N THR A 384 -3.89 7.48 7.52
CA THR A 384 -4.74 8.49 8.17
C THR A 384 -5.76 9.05 7.20
N TYR A 385 -5.33 9.49 6.02
CA TYR A 385 -6.23 10.03 5.00
C TYR A 385 -7.26 8.99 4.55
N ILE A 386 -6.82 7.77 4.18
CA ILE A 386 -7.70 6.71 3.72
C ILE A 386 -8.78 6.42 4.75
N ARG A 387 -8.40 6.25 6.02
CA ARG A 387 -9.34 5.93 7.10
C ARG A 387 -10.36 7.05 7.30
N GLU A 388 -9.89 8.27 7.55
CA GLU A 388 -10.81 9.36 7.93
C GLU A 388 -11.76 9.73 6.79
N VAL A 389 -11.30 9.69 5.54
CA VAL A 389 -12.15 9.92 4.35
C VAL A 389 -13.13 8.76 4.13
N ASN A 390 -12.68 7.51 4.31
CA ASN A 390 -13.53 6.33 4.09
C ASN A 390 -14.74 6.28 5.04
N VAL A 391 -14.62 6.76 6.28
CA VAL A 391 -15.74 6.81 7.25
C VAL A 391 -16.93 7.61 6.70
N PHE A 392 -16.66 8.71 5.98
CA PHE A 392 -17.72 9.50 5.35
C PHE A 392 -18.18 8.91 4.02
N ASN A 393 -17.23 8.45 3.19
CA ASN A 393 -17.51 7.86 1.89
C ASN A 393 -18.33 6.55 1.98
N GLU A 394 -18.23 5.79 3.06
CA GLU A 394 -19.06 4.61 3.29
C GLU A 394 -20.54 4.97 3.48
N ASN A 395 -20.83 6.11 4.11
CA ASN A 395 -22.20 6.59 4.35
C ASN A 395 -22.77 7.40 3.18
N SER A 396 -21.91 7.99 2.34
CA SER A 396 -22.28 8.81 1.18
C SER A 396 -21.24 8.62 0.06
N PRO A 397 -21.35 7.55 -0.74
CA PRO A 397 -20.29 7.16 -1.67
C PRO A 397 -20.16 8.10 -2.88
N HIS A 398 -18.94 8.57 -3.12
CA HIS A 398 -18.58 9.36 -4.30
C HIS A 398 -17.48 8.65 -5.12
N PHE A 399 -17.64 8.62 -6.44
CA PHE A 399 -16.76 7.84 -7.33
C PHE A 399 -15.32 8.36 -7.36
N ASP A 400 -15.15 9.68 -7.42
CA ASP A 400 -13.85 10.36 -7.43
C ASP A 400 -13.06 10.09 -6.15
N VAL A 401 -13.70 10.24 -4.99
CA VAL A 401 -13.11 9.93 -3.68
C VAL A 401 -12.78 8.43 -3.60
N THR A 402 -13.69 7.56 -4.01
CA THR A 402 -13.48 6.10 -4.00
C THR A 402 -12.28 5.70 -4.88
N LEU A 403 -12.16 6.29 -6.06
CA LEU A 403 -11.02 6.06 -6.95
C LEU A 403 -9.70 6.52 -6.32
N GLN A 404 -9.72 7.66 -5.63
CA GLN A 404 -8.57 8.17 -4.90
C GLN A 404 -8.15 7.23 -3.75
N LEU A 405 -9.11 6.69 -2.99
CA LEU A 405 -8.87 5.72 -1.92
C LEU A 405 -8.32 4.39 -2.47
N PHE A 406 -8.78 3.92 -3.63
CA PHE A 406 -8.21 2.77 -4.30
C PHE A 406 -6.78 3.03 -4.77
N ALA A 407 -6.49 4.22 -5.29
CA ALA A 407 -5.13 4.60 -5.69
C ALA A 407 -4.17 4.57 -4.47
N LEU A 408 -4.57 5.12 -3.33
CA LEU A 408 -3.79 5.03 -2.09
C LEU A 408 -3.60 3.59 -1.61
N SER A 409 -4.68 2.80 -1.67
CA SER A 409 -4.64 1.40 -1.22
C SER A 409 -3.81 0.49 -2.14
N SER A 410 -3.61 0.88 -3.41
CA SER A 410 -2.71 0.17 -4.33
C SER A 410 -1.25 0.14 -3.84
N ARG A 411 -0.87 1.02 -2.91
CA ARG A 411 0.45 1.03 -2.27
C ARG A 411 0.78 -0.29 -1.54
N PHE A 412 -0.23 -0.95 -0.96
CA PHE A 412 -0.04 -2.23 -0.28
C PHE A 412 0.35 -3.36 -1.23
N LEU A 413 -0.04 -3.29 -2.51
CA LEU A 413 0.39 -4.24 -3.53
C LEU A 413 1.91 -4.22 -3.68
N TRP A 414 2.52 -3.03 -3.65
CA TRP A 414 3.97 -2.88 -3.75
C TRP A 414 4.68 -3.41 -2.52
N LEU A 415 4.11 -3.28 -1.32
CA LEU A 415 4.66 -3.91 -0.12
C LEU A 415 4.66 -5.44 -0.21
N ASN A 416 3.61 -6.04 -0.77
CA ASN A 416 3.57 -7.48 -1.04
C ASN A 416 4.65 -7.91 -2.02
N VAL A 417 4.80 -7.20 -3.14
CA VAL A 417 5.87 -7.48 -4.12
C VAL A 417 7.27 -7.31 -3.50
N GLY A 418 7.45 -6.23 -2.72
CA GLY A 418 8.68 -5.97 -1.97
C GLY A 418 9.01 -7.07 -0.97
N PHE A 419 8.02 -7.59 -0.26
CA PHE A 419 8.17 -8.70 0.68
C PHE A 419 8.66 -9.98 -0.03
N VAL A 420 8.07 -10.34 -1.18
CA VAL A 420 8.53 -11.50 -1.96
C VAL A 420 9.97 -11.30 -2.42
N LYS A 421 10.30 -10.14 -3.00
CA LYS A 421 11.67 -9.83 -3.45
C LYS A 421 12.69 -9.86 -2.31
N ALA A 422 12.35 -9.26 -1.17
CA ALA A 422 13.20 -9.28 0.02
C ALA A 422 13.41 -10.72 0.53
N THR A 423 12.37 -11.55 0.50
CA THR A 423 12.46 -12.97 0.88
C THR A 423 13.35 -13.74 -0.09
N LYS A 424 13.24 -13.51 -1.41
CA LYS A 424 14.16 -14.10 -2.41
C LYS A 424 15.60 -13.66 -2.13
N LEU A 425 15.83 -12.37 -1.91
CA LEU A 425 17.15 -11.83 -1.59
C LEU A 425 17.75 -12.46 -0.32
N VAL A 426 16.97 -12.57 0.77
CA VAL A 426 17.41 -13.25 2.00
C VAL A 426 17.69 -14.73 1.75
N ALA A 427 16.84 -15.42 0.99
CA ALA A 427 17.07 -16.81 0.62
C ALA A 427 18.37 -16.98 -0.16
N HIS A 428 18.74 -16.02 -1.02
CA HIS A 428 20.04 -16.01 -1.72
C HIS A 428 21.22 -15.78 -0.78
N LEU A 429 21.09 -14.88 0.19
CA LEU A 429 22.16 -14.59 1.16
C LEU A 429 22.41 -15.77 2.11
N VAL A 430 21.34 -16.48 2.50
CA VAL A 430 21.41 -17.61 3.43
C VAL A 430 21.79 -18.92 2.73
N TYR A 431 21.26 -19.15 1.53
CA TYR A 431 21.54 -20.33 0.71
C TYR A 431 22.00 -19.90 -0.69
N PRO A 432 23.26 -19.45 -0.84
CA PRO A 432 23.84 -19.18 -2.15
C PRO A 432 23.86 -20.51 -2.91
N ALA A 433 22.95 -20.65 -3.88
CA ALA A 433 22.78 -21.89 -4.61
C ALA A 433 24.07 -22.18 -5.39
N THR A 434 24.78 -23.24 -4.99
CA THR A 434 26.04 -23.67 -5.64
C THR A 434 25.77 -24.21 -7.05
N TYR A 435 24.56 -24.71 -7.29
CA TYR A 435 24.06 -25.17 -8.57
C TYR A 435 22.68 -24.57 -8.84
N SER A 436 22.37 -24.25 -10.09
CA SER A 436 21.03 -23.78 -10.47
C SER A 436 19.97 -24.79 -9.99
N GLY A 437 18.87 -24.35 -9.37
CA GLY A 437 17.70 -25.21 -9.17
C GLY A 437 17.61 -26.11 -7.93
N GLU A 438 18.53 -26.05 -6.96
CA GLU A 438 18.42 -26.89 -5.75
C GLU A 438 17.45 -26.37 -4.69
N SER A 439 17.22 -25.05 -4.66
CA SER A 439 16.36 -24.43 -3.65
C SER A 439 14.89 -24.83 -3.85
N ARG A 440 14.28 -25.45 -2.84
CA ARG A 440 12.83 -25.74 -2.84
C ARG A 440 11.99 -24.49 -2.57
N LEU A 441 12.58 -23.49 -1.91
CA LEU A 441 11.89 -22.25 -1.54
C LEU A 441 11.82 -21.27 -2.70
N MET A 442 12.90 -21.13 -3.48
CA MET A 442 13.00 -20.11 -4.51
C MET A 442 11.91 -20.17 -5.58
N PRO A 443 11.52 -21.37 -6.10
CA PRO A 443 10.40 -21.49 -7.02
C PRO A 443 9.10 -20.97 -6.45
N TRP A 444 8.85 -21.28 -5.18
CA TRP A 444 7.61 -20.98 -4.48
C TRP A 444 7.40 -19.48 -4.24
N LEU A 445 8.45 -18.67 -4.40
CA LEU A 445 8.42 -17.21 -4.29
C LEU A 445 8.20 -16.53 -5.66
N ASN A 446 7.51 -17.18 -6.59
CA ASN A 446 7.17 -16.61 -7.90
C ASN A 446 5.68 -16.82 -8.21
N LEU A 447 5.10 -15.90 -8.96
CA LEU A 447 3.76 -16.00 -9.53
C LEU A 447 3.85 -16.30 -11.01
N SER A 448 2.90 -17.09 -11.52
CA SER A 448 2.88 -17.48 -12.94
C SER A 448 2.53 -16.31 -13.85
N SER A 449 1.69 -15.38 -13.39
CA SER A 449 1.16 -14.27 -14.19
C SER A 449 0.92 -13.01 -13.35
N VAL A 450 0.79 -11.87 -14.03
CA VAL A 450 0.37 -10.62 -13.36
C VAL A 450 -1.06 -10.72 -12.83
N THR A 451 -1.90 -11.56 -13.45
CA THR A 451 -3.31 -11.71 -13.05
C THR A 451 -3.44 -12.30 -11.65
N THR A 452 -2.65 -13.32 -11.29
CA THR A 452 -2.69 -13.92 -9.94
C THR A 452 -2.21 -12.93 -8.88
N MET A 453 -1.25 -12.08 -9.21
CA MET A 453 -0.86 -10.97 -8.35
C MET A 453 -1.99 -9.94 -8.17
N TYR A 454 -2.71 -9.57 -9.23
CA TYR A 454 -3.84 -8.63 -9.10
C TYR A 454 -5.01 -9.19 -8.30
N LEU A 455 -5.31 -10.48 -8.42
CA LEU A 455 -6.30 -11.14 -7.58
C LEU A 455 -5.91 -11.03 -6.09
N SER A 456 -4.62 -11.12 -5.77
CA SER A 456 -4.12 -10.84 -4.41
C SER A 456 -4.29 -9.38 -3.98
N GLY A 457 -4.32 -8.45 -4.93
CA GLY A 457 -4.49 -7.02 -4.67
C GLY A 457 -5.90 -6.63 -4.23
N ILE A 458 -6.94 -7.38 -4.63
CA ILE A 458 -8.34 -7.08 -4.30
C ILE A 458 -8.56 -7.03 -2.78
N MET A 459 -7.97 -7.98 -2.04
CA MET A 459 -8.07 -8.03 -0.58
C MET A 459 -7.40 -6.83 0.09
N LEU A 460 -6.41 -6.21 -0.56
CA LEU A 460 -5.68 -5.07 0.00
C LEU A 460 -6.51 -3.79 0.02
N PHE A 461 -7.55 -3.70 -0.82
CA PHE A 461 -8.50 -2.58 -0.78
C PHE A 461 -9.36 -2.57 0.50
N TYR A 462 -9.44 -3.69 1.22
CA TYR A 462 -10.19 -3.82 2.46
C TYR A 462 -9.37 -3.50 3.72
N ILE A 463 -8.10 -3.11 3.58
CA ILE A 463 -7.26 -2.72 4.72
C ILE A 463 -7.89 -1.62 5.60
N PRO A 464 -8.57 -0.60 5.07
CA PRO A 464 -9.21 0.43 5.91
C PRO A 464 -10.31 -0.15 6.80
N GLN A 465 -11.16 -1.02 6.24
CA GLN A 465 -12.19 -1.72 7.00
C GLN A 465 -11.58 -2.70 8.00
N TYR A 466 -10.45 -3.32 7.65
CA TYR A 466 -9.71 -4.19 8.57
C TYR A 466 -9.11 -3.42 9.76
N ILE A 467 -8.69 -2.17 9.57
CA ILE A 467 -8.25 -1.29 10.67
C ILE A 467 -9.42 -0.96 11.61
N GLU A 468 -10.59 -0.62 11.06
CA GLU A 468 -11.79 -0.37 11.89
C GLU A 468 -12.26 -1.64 12.60
N TYR A 469 -12.18 -2.81 11.95
CA TYR A 469 -12.46 -4.10 12.57
C TYR A 469 -11.50 -4.38 13.74
N ASN A 470 -10.19 -4.15 13.56
CA ASN A 470 -9.21 -4.34 14.63
C ASN A 470 -9.47 -3.43 15.85
N ASN A 471 -10.00 -2.24 15.60
CA ASN A 471 -10.29 -1.22 16.61
C ASN A 471 -11.79 -1.17 16.98
N GLN A 472 -12.54 -2.23 16.72
CA GLN A 472 -13.99 -2.25 16.87
C GLN A 472 -14.43 -2.14 18.33
N CYS A 473 -13.73 -2.80 19.26
CA CYS A 473 -14.00 -2.73 20.69
C CYS A 473 -13.43 -1.44 21.30
N ARG A 474 -14.06 -0.30 20.98
CA ARG A 474 -13.65 1.04 21.43
C ARG A 474 -14.59 1.63 22.47
N TRP A 475 -14.02 2.33 23.44
CA TRP A 475 -14.74 3.04 24.48
C TRP A 475 -14.11 4.42 24.71
N ASP A 476 -14.94 5.47 24.79
CA ASP A 476 -14.45 6.84 25.00
C ASP A 476 -14.79 7.30 26.43
N VAL A 477 -13.76 7.65 27.21
CA VAL A 477 -13.93 8.33 28.49
C VAL A 477 -13.76 9.83 28.27
N ARG A 478 -14.80 10.61 28.60
CA ARG A 478 -14.85 12.06 28.36
C ARG A 478 -14.48 12.84 29.63
N ASN A 479 -13.94 14.04 29.45
CA ASN A 479 -13.49 14.93 30.53
C ASN A 479 -14.57 15.31 31.56
N HIS A 480 -15.84 15.40 31.16
CA HIS A 480 -16.94 15.68 32.09
C HIS A 480 -17.30 14.48 32.98
N ASN A 481 -16.88 13.26 32.64
CA ASN A 481 -17.08 12.08 33.48
C ASN A 481 -15.94 11.91 34.49
N GLU A 482 -14.71 12.26 34.10
CA GLU A 482 -13.50 12.11 34.90
C GLU A 482 -12.39 13.05 34.40
N LEU A 483 -11.55 13.54 35.31
CA LEU A 483 -10.36 14.31 34.97
C LEU A 483 -9.36 13.44 34.18
N LEU A 484 -9.01 13.86 32.96
CA LEU A 484 -8.15 13.06 32.07
C LEU A 484 -6.63 13.30 32.26
N ASP A 485 -6.24 14.37 32.96
CA ASP A 485 -4.83 14.76 33.16
C ASP A 485 -3.89 13.68 33.74
N PRO A 486 -4.34 12.81 34.67
CA PRO A 486 -3.47 11.78 35.22
C PRO A 486 -3.12 10.65 34.24
N TYR A 487 -3.83 10.55 33.12
CA TYR A 487 -3.74 9.43 32.19
C TYR A 487 -2.97 9.82 30.92
N PHE A 488 -2.35 8.83 30.29
CA PHE A 488 -1.55 9.05 29.08
C PHE A 488 -1.76 7.94 28.06
N VAL A 489 -1.50 8.27 26.79
CA VAL A 489 -1.50 7.33 25.67
C VAL A 489 -0.05 7.00 25.33
N ASN A 490 0.30 5.71 25.45
CA ASN A 490 1.56 5.20 24.96
C ASN A 490 1.53 5.08 23.44
N PHE A 491 2.60 5.50 22.76
CA PHE A 491 2.72 5.38 21.32
C PHE A 491 2.59 3.94 20.82
N PHE A 492 3.09 2.95 21.57
CA PHE A 492 3.01 1.53 21.16
C PHE A 492 1.59 0.96 21.27
N ASP A 493 0.76 1.50 22.15
CA ASP A 493 -0.66 1.13 22.28
C ASP A 493 -1.57 1.97 21.38
N SER A 494 -0.97 2.88 20.60
CA SER A 494 -1.70 3.84 19.79
C SER A 494 -2.59 3.20 18.72
N PHE A 495 -3.61 3.95 18.31
CA PHE A 495 -4.64 3.52 17.37
C PHE A 495 -4.10 2.85 16.09
N TYR A 496 -3.00 3.35 15.51
CA TYR A 496 -2.41 2.77 14.29
C TYR A 496 -1.30 1.76 14.58
N PHE A 497 -0.47 1.98 15.59
CA PHE A 497 0.68 1.10 15.84
C PHE A 497 0.24 -0.30 16.26
N ARG A 498 -0.78 -0.40 17.13
CA ARG A 498 -1.34 -1.70 17.56
C ARG A 498 -1.85 -2.55 16.39
N VAL A 499 -2.32 -1.90 15.32
CA VAL A 499 -2.88 -2.55 14.13
C VAL A 499 -1.77 -3.00 13.17
N ALA A 500 -0.58 -2.39 13.25
CA ALA A 500 0.53 -2.65 12.33
C ALA A 500 0.91 -4.14 12.24
N THR A 501 0.97 -4.83 13.38
CA THR A 501 1.27 -6.28 13.41
C THR A 501 0.17 -7.09 12.72
N SER A 502 -1.09 -6.75 12.96
CA SER A 502 -2.23 -7.46 12.37
C SER A 502 -2.32 -7.25 10.86
N VAL A 503 -2.02 -6.03 10.39
CA VAL A 503 -1.92 -5.71 8.96
C VAL A 503 -0.72 -6.41 8.33
N GLY A 504 0.44 -6.40 8.99
CA GLY A 504 1.64 -7.08 8.53
C GLY A 504 1.44 -8.58 8.34
N ILE A 505 0.79 -9.25 9.30
CA ILE A 505 0.40 -10.65 9.17
C ILE A 505 -0.56 -10.85 8.00
N GLY A 506 -1.57 -9.98 7.85
CA GLY A 506 -2.53 -10.03 6.74
C GLY A 506 -1.85 -9.90 5.37
N LEU A 507 -0.90 -8.97 5.22
CA LEU A 507 -0.13 -8.78 3.99
C LEU A 507 0.67 -10.04 3.63
N ILE A 508 1.39 -10.62 4.60
CA ILE A 508 2.16 -11.85 4.40
C ILE A 508 1.22 -13.00 4.02
N LEU A 509 0.18 -13.25 4.82
CA LEU A 509 -0.76 -14.34 4.55
C LEU A 509 -1.41 -14.22 3.18
N ASN A 510 -1.81 -13.01 2.77
CA ASN A 510 -2.37 -12.75 1.45
C ASN A 510 -1.43 -13.24 0.35
N VAL A 511 -0.17 -12.83 0.37
CA VAL A 511 0.82 -13.26 -0.64
C VAL A 511 1.05 -14.76 -0.58
N MET A 512 1.24 -15.33 0.61
CA MET A 512 1.53 -16.75 0.79
C MET A 512 0.39 -17.64 0.26
N VAL A 513 -0.87 -17.24 0.48
CA VAL A 513 -2.05 -17.95 -0.03
C VAL A 513 -2.09 -17.93 -1.55
N PHE A 514 -1.89 -16.77 -2.18
CA PHE A 514 -1.92 -16.68 -3.63
C PHE A 514 -0.74 -17.38 -4.30
N LEU A 515 0.46 -17.36 -3.70
CA LEU A 515 1.59 -18.19 -4.13
C LEU A 515 1.24 -19.69 -4.05
N ALA A 516 0.67 -20.14 -2.93
CA ALA A 516 0.25 -21.54 -2.76
C ALA A 516 -0.78 -21.95 -3.81
N LEU A 517 -1.83 -21.14 -4.02
CA LEU A 517 -2.88 -21.41 -4.99
C LEU A 517 -2.33 -21.46 -6.42
N ASP A 518 -1.46 -20.53 -6.79
CA ASP A 518 -0.81 -20.49 -8.12
C ASP A 518 0.03 -21.77 -8.36
N HIS A 519 0.91 -22.13 -7.41
CA HIS A 519 1.75 -23.31 -7.53
C HIS A 519 0.99 -24.64 -7.54
N VAL A 520 -0.08 -24.75 -6.76
CA VAL A 520 -0.91 -25.97 -6.71
C VAL A 520 -1.74 -26.10 -7.99
N ALA A 521 -2.40 -25.02 -8.44
CA ALA A 521 -3.25 -25.04 -9.63
C ALA A 521 -2.43 -25.24 -10.93
N LEU A 522 -1.20 -24.71 -10.98
CA LEU A 522 -0.35 -24.73 -12.16
C LEU A 522 0.88 -25.63 -11.98
N SER A 523 0.78 -26.69 -11.18
CA SER A 523 1.93 -27.55 -10.89
C SER A 523 2.64 -28.14 -12.13
N PRO A 524 1.97 -28.53 -13.24
CA PRO A 524 2.65 -29.01 -14.44
C PRO A 524 3.38 -27.89 -15.20
N PHE A 525 2.84 -26.67 -15.17
CA PHE A 525 3.49 -25.49 -15.74
C PHE A 525 4.79 -25.18 -15.00
N TRP A 526 4.74 -25.13 -13.66
CA TRP A 526 5.93 -24.94 -12.83
C TRP A 526 6.96 -26.06 -12.99
N TYR A 527 6.49 -27.30 -13.20
CA TYR A 527 7.37 -28.43 -13.53
C TYR A 527 8.11 -28.19 -14.84
N ALA A 528 7.41 -27.83 -15.92
CA ALA A 528 8.02 -27.55 -17.22
C ALA A 528 9.06 -26.42 -17.14
N LEU A 529 8.71 -25.30 -16.48
CA LEU A 529 9.64 -24.18 -16.29
C LEU A 529 10.89 -24.57 -15.50
N SER A 530 10.76 -25.47 -14.52
CA SER A 530 11.92 -25.94 -13.73
C SER A 530 12.94 -26.75 -14.55
N LYS A 531 12.57 -27.20 -15.75
CA LYS A 531 13.41 -28.00 -16.63
C LYS A 531 14.17 -27.18 -17.66
N ASN A 532 13.67 -25.98 -18.00
CA ASN A 532 14.30 -25.11 -18.99
C ASN A 532 15.39 -24.21 -18.38
N SER A 533 16.57 -24.12 -19.02
CA SER A 533 17.69 -23.34 -18.47
C SER A 533 17.42 -21.84 -18.38
N LEU A 534 16.74 -21.22 -19.35
CA LEU A 534 16.40 -19.79 -19.30
C LEU A 534 15.35 -19.51 -18.22
N SER A 535 14.29 -20.30 -18.15
CA SER A 535 13.26 -20.15 -17.11
C SER A 535 13.83 -20.35 -15.71
N ARG A 536 14.84 -21.22 -15.55
CA ARG A 536 15.56 -21.38 -14.28
C ARG A 536 16.36 -20.14 -13.89
N GLN A 537 16.92 -19.39 -14.83
CA GLN A 537 17.57 -18.12 -14.51
C GLN A 537 16.57 -17.14 -13.89
N ALA A 538 15.38 -17.03 -14.48
CA ALA A 538 14.31 -16.19 -13.95
C ALA A 538 13.88 -16.63 -12.54
N ILE A 539 13.64 -17.93 -12.36
CA ILE A 539 13.05 -18.48 -11.13
C ILE A 539 14.04 -18.51 -9.97
N TYR A 540 15.22 -19.10 -10.21
CA TYR A 540 16.16 -19.50 -9.16
C TYR A 540 17.30 -18.54 -8.95
N ASN A 541 17.71 -17.82 -9.99
CA ASN A 541 18.94 -17.02 -9.97
C ASN A 541 18.68 -15.52 -10.05
N SER A 542 17.41 -15.11 -10.09
CA SER A 542 16.99 -13.71 -10.09
C SER A 542 15.94 -13.43 -9.03
N THR A 543 15.86 -12.16 -8.64
CA THR A 543 14.79 -11.60 -7.81
C THR A 543 13.50 -11.32 -8.56
N ALA A 544 13.34 -11.75 -9.83
CA ALA A 544 12.06 -11.68 -10.52
C ALA A 544 10.97 -12.39 -9.72
N VAL A 545 9.75 -11.85 -9.72
CA VAL A 545 8.61 -12.38 -8.97
C VAL A 545 7.49 -12.88 -9.87
N ILE A 546 7.49 -12.51 -11.15
CA ILE A 546 6.49 -12.95 -12.13
C ILE A 546 7.20 -13.53 -13.34
N VAL A 547 6.84 -14.75 -13.75
CA VAL A 547 7.57 -15.51 -14.79
C VAL A 547 6.87 -15.56 -16.16
N GLU A 548 5.78 -14.82 -16.34
CA GLU A 548 4.98 -14.77 -17.58
C GLU A 548 5.81 -14.49 -18.85
N PHE A 549 6.96 -13.81 -18.74
CA PHE A 549 7.80 -13.50 -19.89
C PHE A 549 8.73 -14.66 -20.34
N VAL A 550 8.69 -15.81 -19.65
CA VAL A 550 9.44 -17.06 -19.97
C VAL A 550 8.52 -18.29 -19.93
N ASP A 551 7.24 -18.12 -20.26
CA ASP A 551 6.18 -19.15 -20.17
C ASP A 551 6.11 -20.10 -21.38
N ASP A 552 6.80 -19.80 -22.48
CA ASP A 552 6.77 -20.55 -23.75
C ASP A 552 7.52 -21.90 -23.75
N VAL A 553 7.63 -22.56 -22.60
CA VAL A 553 8.30 -23.87 -22.48
C VAL A 553 7.35 -25.00 -22.85
N ASN A 554 7.74 -25.80 -23.83
CA ASN A 554 6.97 -26.95 -24.30
C ASN A 554 7.81 -28.23 -24.24
N GLU A 555 7.13 -29.36 -24.08
CA GLU A 555 7.76 -30.67 -24.16
C GLU A 555 7.89 -31.07 -25.64
N ASP A 556 9.10 -31.41 -26.05
CA ASP A 556 9.41 -31.91 -27.39
C ASP A 556 9.08 -33.40 -27.53
N ALA A 557 9.10 -33.92 -28.76
CA ALA A 557 8.84 -35.34 -29.05
C ALA A 557 9.76 -36.30 -28.27
N ASP A 558 10.97 -35.85 -27.93
CA ASP A 558 11.96 -36.60 -27.16
C ASP A 558 11.80 -36.48 -25.63
N GLY A 559 10.72 -35.86 -25.14
CA GLY A 559 10.47 -35.63 -23.70
C GLY A 559 11.36 -34.56 -23.07
N ASN A 560 12.07 -33.77 -23.88
CA ASN A 560 12.87 -32.63 -23.43
C ASN A 560 11.99 -31.36 -23.34
N TYR A 561 12.21 -30.53 -22.32
CA TYR A 561 11.50 -29.25 -22.19
C TYR A 561 12.29 -28.14 -22.88
N ILE A 562 11.80 -27.66 -24.01
CA ILE A 562 12.49 -26.67 -24.85
C ILE A 562 11.67 -25.38 -25.00
N MET A 563 12.37 -24.27 -25.24
CA MET A 563 11.79 -22.96 -25.52
C MET A 563 12.36 -22.42 -26.83
N HIS A 564 11.51 -22.12 -27.80
CA HIS A 564 11.92 -21.46 -29.04
C HIS A 564 11.86 -19.94 -28.87
N VAL A 565 13.03 -19.29 -28.81
CA VAL A 565 13.14 -17.85 -28.54
C VAL A 565 13.79 -17.15 -29.71
N LYS A 566 13.21 -16.01 -30.13
CA LYS A 566 13.86 -15.11 -31.09
C LYS A 566 15.11 -14.48 -30.50
N ALA A 567 16.21 -14.45 -31.25
CA ALA A 567 17.48 -13.88 -30.78
C ALA A 567 17.33 -12.44 -30.24
N ARG A 568 16.46 -11.62 -30.85
CA ARG A 568 16.15 -10.26 -30.36
C ARG A 568 15.51 -10.25 -28.97
N ARG A 569 14.53 -11.14 -28.73
CA ARG A 569 13.89 -11.30 -27.41
C ARG A 569 14.91 -11.75 -26.38
N LEU A 570 15.71 -12.77 -26.71
CA LEU A 570 16.71 -13.31 -25.80
C LEU A 570 17.75 -12.26 -25.39
N SER A 571 18.18 -11.42 -26.33
CA SER A 571 19.12 -10.32 -26.08
C SER A 571 18.55 -9.25 -25.15
N THR A 572 17.29 -8.83 -25.34
CA THR A 572 16.63 -7.91 -24.41
C THR A 572 16.41 -8.54 -23.02
N LEU A 573 16.09 -9.83 -22.95
CA LEU A 573 15.96 -10.55 -21.66
C LEU A 573 17.30 -10.63 -20.92
N GLN A 574 18.40 -10.89 -21.62
CA GLN A 574 19.75 -10.91 -21.05
C GLN A 574 20.07 -9.59 -20.36
N TRP A 575 19.84 -8.47 -21.04
CA TRP A 575 20.00 -7.13 -20.47
C TRP A 575 19.12 -6.90 -19.25
N PHE A 576 17.84 -7.26 -19.32
CA PHE A 576 16.93 -7.04 -18.21
C PHE A 576 17.38 -7.79 -16.95
N PHE A 577 17.76 -9.05 -17.08
CA PHE A 577 18.29 -9.79 -15.94
C PHE A 577 19.58 -9.20 -15.40
N MET A 578 20.49 -8.74 -16.27
CA MET A 578 21.78 -8.21 -15.84
C MET A 578 21.68 -6.82 -15.19
N SER A 579 20.72 -6.01 -15.62
CA SER A 579 20.65 -4.57 -15.27
C SER A 579 19.46 -4.22 -14.37
N HIS A 580 18.39 -5.02 -14.33
CA HIS A 580 17.19 -4.73 -13.53
C HIS A 580 16.91 -5.72 -12.40
N THR A 581 17.56 -6.88 -12.36
CA THR A 581 17.42 -7.86 -11.27
C THR A 581 18.74 -8.11 -10.57
N THR A 582 18.67 -8.31 -9.25
CA THR A 582 19.80 -8.80 -8.47
C THR A 582 19.96 -10.27 -8.80
N ASN A 583 21.14 -10.62 -9.30
CA ASN A 583 21.44 -11.97 -9.74
C ASN A 583 22.36 -12.69 -8.76
N SER A 584 22.17 -14.00 -8.61
CA SER A 584 23.06 -14.85 -7.81
C SER A 584 24.35 -15.20 -8.55
N VAL A 585 25.42 -15.27 -7.77
CA VAL A 585 26.71 -15.87 -8.13
C VAL A 585 26.48 -17.37 -8.38
N THR A 586 26.65 -17.85 -9.62
CA THR A 586 26.70 -19.30 -9.89
C THR A 586 27.96 -19.66 -10.66
N THR A 587 28.60 -20.74 -10.22
CA THR A 587 29.89 -21.19 -10.73
C THR A 587 29.66 -22.22 -11.83
N THR A 588 29.98 -21.85 -13.08
CA THR A 588 30.22 -22.84 -14.13
C THR A 588 31.39 -22.37 -14.99
N LYS A 589 32.60 -22.84 -14.63
CA LYS A 589 33.74 -22.86 -15.55
C LYS A 589 33.64 -24.12 -16.40
N GLY A 590 33.35 -23.95 -17.68
CA GLY A 590 33.58 -24.95 -18.71
C GLY A 590 34.25 -24.24 -19.88
N GLU A 591 35.53 -24.49 -20.08
CA GLU A 591 36.33 -23.94 -21.17
C GLU A 591 36.75 -25.12 -22.06
N VAL A 592 36.11 -25.31 -23.21
CA VAL A 592 36.58 -26.24 -24.27
C VAL A 592 36.20 -25.70 -25.66
N SER A 593 37.11 -25.95 -26.61
CA SER A 593 37.15 -25.45 -27.99
C SER A 593 36.33 -26.28 -29.00
N SER A 594 35.64 -25.53 -29.88
CA SER A 594 35.42 -25.68 -31.34
C SER A 594 34.73 -26.91 -31.99
N THR A 595 33.85 -26.54 -32.93
CA THR A 595 33.40 -27.20 -34.19
C THR A 595 32.44 -28.38 -34.08
N ASP A 596 31.16 -28.17 -34.45
CA ASP A 596 30.65 -28.72 -35.72
C ASP A 596 29.29 -28.13 -36.16
N LYS A 597 29.02 -28.21 -37.47
CA LYS A 597 27.78 -27.73 -38.12
C LYS A 597 26.73 -28.84 -38.09
N SER A 598 25.74 -28.76 -37.20
CA SER A 598 24.48 -29.49 -37.34
C SER A 598 23.29 -28.52 -37.29
N ALA A 599 22.20 -28.88 -37.97
CA ALA A 599 21.16 -27.95 -38.39
C ALA A 599 20.14 -27.54 -37.30
N ASN A 600 20.24 -28.05 -36.07
CA ASN A 600 19.39 -27.67 -34.94
C ASN A 600 20.21 -27.61 -33.65
N VAL A 601 21.09 -26.61 -33.54
CA VAL A 601 21.89 -26.39 -32.33
C VAL A 601 20.95 -26.01 -31.18
N VAL A 602 20.98 -26.79 -30.10
CA VAL A 602 20.26 -26.48 -28.87
C VAL A 602 21.19 -25.69 -27.94
N PHE A 603 20.66 -24.67 -27.30
CA PHE A 603 21.43 -23.78 -26.44
C PHE A 603 21.03 -23.94 -24.98
N MET A 604 21.94 -23.63 -24.07
CA MET A 604 21.70 -23.57 -22.64
C MET A 604 22.08 -22.20 -22.10
N VAL A 605 21.25 -21.64 -21.23
CA VAL A 605 21.56 -20.37 -20.57
C VAL A 605 22.13 -20.64 -19.17
N GLY A 606 23.35 -20.17 -18.95
CA GLY A 606 23.98 -20.22 -17.63
C GLY A 606 24.33 -18.82 -17.12
N GLN A 607 24.68 -18.75 -15.83
CA GLN A 607 25.10 -17.52 -15.19
C GLN A 607 26.46 -17.72 -14.54
N ALA A 608 27.33 -16.72 -14.65
CA ALA A 608 28.64 -16.70 -14.03
C ALA A 608 28.62 -16.07 -12.64
N ASP A 609 29.75 -16.21 -11.92
CA ASP A 609 29.91 -15.71 -10.54
C ASP A 609 29.74 -14.18 -10.43
N ASN A 610 29.96 -13.44 -11.51
CA ASN A 610 29.74 -11.98 -11.56
C ASN A 610 28.29 -11.60 -11.91
N GLY A 611 27.37 -12.56 -11.99
CA GLY A 611 25.97 -12.36 -12.37
C GLY A 611 25.75 -12.20 -13.88
N HIS A 612 26.79 -12.36 -14.71
CA HIS A 612 26.70 -12.27 -16.16
C HIS A 612 26.02 -13.51 -16.76
N LEU A 613 25.08 -13.31 -17.68
CA LEU A 613 24.39 -14.41 -18.37
C LEU A 613 25.15 -14.84 -19.63
N HIS A 614 25.42 -16.13 -19.73
CA HIS A 614 26.11 -16.80 -20.84
C HIS A 614 25.14 -17.67 -21.62
N LEU A 615 25.41 -17.80 -22.91
CA LEU A 615 24.69 -18.70 -23.80
C LEU A 615 25.66 -19.78 -24.26
N PHE A 616 25.40 -21.03 -23.90
CA PHE A 616 26.20 -22.18 -24.27
C PHE A 616 25.57 -22.92 -25.44
N ASP A 617 26.38 -23.43 -26.37
CA ASP A 617 25.93 -24.35 -27.41
C ASP A 617 25.85 -25.81 -26.91
N ASP A 618 25.54 -26.75 -27.81
CA ASP A 618 25.44 -28.18 -27.50
C ASP A 618 26.73 -28.79 -26.94
N ASN A 619 27.88 -28.17 -27.21
CA ASN A 619 29.19 -28.58 -26.71
C ASN A 619 29.56 -27.86 -25.40
N LEU A 620 28.62 -27.13 -24.80
CA LEU A 620 28.83 -26.27 -23.63
C LEU A 620 29.85 -25.16 -23.87
N ALA A 621 30.08 -24.75 -25.13
CA ALA A 621 30.96 -23.64 -25.46
C ALA A 621 30.20 -22.31 -25.41
N ASP A 622 30.82 -21.29 -24.79
CA ASP A 622 30.23 -19.96 -24.65
C ASP A 622 30.14 -19.24 -26.01
N VAL A 623 28.91 -18.93 -26.42
CA VAL A 623 28.59 -18.28 -27.69
C VAL A 623 29.01 -16.83 -27.64
N LYS A 624 29.96 -16.47 -28.50
CA LYS A 624 30.50 -15.11 -28.54
C LYS A 624 29.49 -14.07 -29.03
N SER A 625 29.63 -12.84 -28.53
CA SER A 625 28.73 -11.71 -28.77
C SER A 625 28.62 -11.36 -30.25
N LEU A 626 29.72 -11.38 -31.00
CA LEU A 626 29.73 -11.05 -32.42
C LEU A 626 28.87 -12.05 -33.24
N PRO A 627 29.12 -13.37 -33.19
CA PRO A 627 28.24 -14.38 -33.81
C PRO A 627 26.77 -14.26 -33.39
N PHE A 628 26.51 -14.00 -32.11
CA PHE A 628 25.13 -13.90 -31.62
C PHE A 628 24.45 -12.61 -32.08
N ASN A 629 25.15 -11.47 -32.09
CA ASN A 629 24.60 -10.21 -32.60
C ASN A 629 24.25 -10.29 -34.09
N ILE A 630 24.93 -11.13 -34.89
CA ILE A 630 24.50 -11.43 -36.27
C ILE A 630 23.14 -12.15 -36.28
N LYS A 631 22.93 -13.12 -35.37
CA LYS A 631 21.63 -13.80 -35.17
C LYS A 631 20.54 -12.82 -34.71
N VAL A 632 20.89 -11.85 -33.84
CA VAL A 632 19.99 -10.77 -33.39
C VAL A 632 19.56 -9.88 -34.55
N LEU A 633 20.49 -9.46 -35.41
CA LEU A 633 20.17 -8.65 -36.60
C LEU A 633 19.22 -9.40 -37.55
N ARG A 634 19.44 -10.70 -37.75
CA ARG A 634 18.61 -11.58 -38.59
C ARG A 634 17.33 -12.09 -37.92
N ASP A 635 17.13 -11.84 -36.63
CA ASP A 635 16.01 -12.33 -35.83
C ASP A 635 15.76 -13.85 -35.93
N THR A 636 16.85 -14.62 -35.93
CA THR A 636 16.79 -16.08 -36.02
C THR A 636 16.21 -16.66 -34.73
N ALA A 637 15.40 -17.72 -34.86
CA ALA A 637 14.97 -18.50 -33.71
C ALA A 637 16.13 -19.32 -33.14
N VAL A 638 16.15 -19.46 -31.82
CA VAL A 638 17.13 -20.20 -31.04
C VAL A 638 16.35 -21.13 -30.13
N THR A 639 16.73 -22.40 -30.06
CA THR A 639 16.09 -23.39 -29.19
C THR A 639 16.88 -23.46 -27.89
N ILE A 640 16.23 -23.20 -26.75
CA ILE A 640 16.85 -23.24 -25.42
C ILE A 640 16.35 -24.48 -24.69
N ARG A 641 17.27 -25.29 -24.18
CA ARG A 641 16.98 -26.46 -23.34
C ARG A 641 16.85 -26.11 -21.88
#